data_AF-A0A9P6QPY5-F1
#
_entry.id   AF-A0A9P6QPY5-F1
#
_cell.length_a   1.000
_cell.length_b   1.000
_cell.length_c   1.000
_cell.angle_alpha   90.00
_cell.angle_beta   90.00
_cell.angle_gamma   90.00
#
_symmetry.space_group_name_H-M   'P 1'
#
loop_
_entity.id
_entity.type
_entity.pdbx_description
1 polymer ?
#
loop_
_entity_poly.entity_id
_entity_poly.type
_entity_poly.pdbx_seq_one_letter_code
_entity_poly.pdbx_strand_id
1 'polypeptide(L)'
;DQIRELKLYQDFVLICDGYDESQLKTNLYTTNQFNQPGQWKVKVVVSCRSQYLSADYRSWFQPQATNHYTPASPDLMLEAIIAPFSRFQIEQYVEQYVKIQSTAPNVIHGRPVWTMEDFMQTLISVPKLIELVSNPFLLTLSLDALPEVIDLKENLSTIRITRVQLYDGFVKRWLDVNKRRLEDCTLSESERSAFYLLLDDGFHFHGVQFQKEVAAAIFREQGGNPVVQYTHLHDSETWKAEFFHPTDIHIKLLRESSAITGSGNLFRFIHRSLLEYFYSRTIYDPLDDHTDVDQPPKTKPKERLAQRNIIGEPSVLQFLAERVEMSPTFKTQLLDTIEDSKWDERASQAAANAISILVRADTPFIGADLSGVNIPGADLRGGQFDSADLERANLSNVDLSMAWLREANLRKARMSGVQFRELPYLEMPDLVYNIGLSSDGERLAVSYLSGRTVSIYDTTTWSLIADYPGGDTIAISPSGRELAQGFWNNTLALGDIMTGKARLAMAGHTDAITCISYSVNGTRIATASKDTTVRIWSTLDGKSLHVLQGHLQTVMGVVFSPTDSQLASCSNDRMVRIWDPQTGDLVFLLEDHTNHVRAVAYSPNGCQLASCGVDGAVRLWNTFTGMLLHTLPSTFSILACLAYSPSGDQLTSGSQTGAVYQWDPHNGERTNTLFGHDVGAMSVVYMPSGDYVISGGFDKTLRLWRMGGSLSSDLSGRQDEQFKHLSISPGSDRLIVSKGSGVVQSLDLLTGKPEAIMIDNTGWIYYFTLSPCGKQVTSAGEDGTVKVWCTQTGQCLLILEGHTQSVSQAIFSPDGHNIASGSWDKTVRIWDVLSGKVEHILEGHTHMVFEIAYSPTDPQLASCSVDKTVRVWCLQTGNQLFVLHHSEDVFRVNYFPDGMRLISVSVTDRKLHWWDPRSGKRIEQPNMSDTDVHYCSILPDGKHIATVGGLWKKMDFKLWEEREGIFKEVYQMPIGLVSSMVWTQRSDGIYLAIQNTGAVYVWKLTKTYGIYELQLQWTAGPKELFLQGADMTGVVGLSAIDLKLVEQRGATTSNSKKAFQKLLRAVLRGLANKSGESKEEEEEEEEEEEEEEEEEEEEEEEEEDEEDEEEEEEDDDDMEEGEEDEEEEEEEEEKGDDDDMEGDEEEVEEDDEEVEEDDEDEGEGGLALTKDSDIYR
;
A
#
# COMPACT_ATOMS: atom_id res chain seq x y z
N ASP A 1 -31.14 48.56 14.76
CA ASP A 1 -31.93 47.38 14.34
C ASP A 1 -31.25 46.54 13.26
N GLN A 2 -30.65 47.12 12.22
CA GLN A 2 -29.88 46.40 11.19
C GLN A 2 -28.95 45.28 11.71
N ILE A 3 -28.20 45.49 12.80
CA ILE A 3 -27.33 44.44 13.39
C ILE A 3 -28.15 43.25 13.96
N ARG A 4 -29.35 43.47 14.48
CA ARG A 4 -30.25 42.38 14.93
C ARG A 4 -30.87 41.63 13.75
N GLU A 5 -31.22 42.36 12.70
CA GLU A 5 -31.75 41.81 11.45
C GLU A 5 -30.71 40.91 10.77
N LEU A 6 -29.46 41.39 10.64
CA LEU A 6 -28.34 40.57 10.16
C LEU A 6 -28.12 39.32 11.03
N LYS A 7 -28.17 39.43 12.36
CA LYS A 7 -28.07 38.26 13.27
C LYS A 7 -29.20 37.23 13.13
N LEU A 8 -30.36 37.62 12.59
CA LEU A 8 -31.50 36.74 12.40
C LEU A 8 -31.48 36.03 11.03
N TYR A 9 -30.96 36.70 10.00
CA TYR A 9 -31.13 36.31 8.60
C TYR A 9 -29.82 36.07 7.83
N GLN A 10 -28.65 36.25 8.43
CA GLN A 10 -27.36 36.00 7.78
C GLN A 10 -26.52 35.03 8.62
N ASP A 11 -26.00 34.00 7.94
CA ASP A 11 -25.03 33.07 8.48
C ASP A 11 -23.63 33.53 8.04
N PHE A 12 -22.67 33.55 8.95
CA PHE A 12 -21.28 33.89 8.65
C PHE A 12 -20.41 32.64 8.52
N VAL A 13 -19.53 32.64 7.52
CA VAL A 13 -18.41 31.70 7.43
C VAL A 13 -17.15 32.43 7.85
N LEU A 14 -16.53 31.99 8.96
CA LEU A 14 -15.20 32.45 9.37
C LEU A 14 -14.15 31.51 8.79
N ILE A 15 -13.38 32.00 7.82
CA ILE A 15 -12.22 31.27 7.28
C ILE A 15 -10.99 31.64 8.11
N CYS A 16 -10.50 30.71 8.91
CA CYS A 16 -9.29 30.82 9.71
C CYS A 16 -8.12 30.21 8.95
N ASP A 17 -7.56 30.99 8.02
CA ASP A 17 -6.37 30.62 7.24
C ASP A 17 -5.07 30.90 8.03
N GLY A 18 -4.07 30.03 7.88
CA GLY A 18 -2.79 30.11 8.60
C GLY A 18 -2.88 29.88 10.12
N TYR A 19 -3.73 28.96 10.58
CA TYR A 19 -3.96 28.74 12.02
C TYR A 19 -2.70 28.34 12.81
N ASP A 20 -1.66 27.81 12.14
CA ASP A 20 -0.37 27.48 12.73
C ASP A 20 0.41 28.70 13.26
N GLU A 21 -0.05 29.93 12.97
CA GLU A 21 0.44 31.19 13.54
C GLU A 21 -0.48 31.79 14.63
N SER A 22 -1.54 31.09 15.05
CA SER A 22 -2.52 31.60 16.01
C SER A 22 -2.11 31.41 17.48
N GLN A 23 -2.43 32.41 18.31
CA GLN A 23 -2.26 32.35 19.76
C GLN A 23 -3.51 31.86 20.53
N LEU A 24 -4.59 31.47 19.83
CA LEU A 24 -5.83 31.02 20.46
C LEU A 24 -5.61 29.69 21.21
N LYS A 25 -5.76 29.73 22.54
CA LYS A 25 -5.79 28.56 23.43
C LYS A 25 -7.16 28.32 24.07
N THR A 26 -8.17 29.04 23.59
CA THR A 26 -9.51 29.11 24.18
C THR A 26 -10.56 29.00 23.09
N ASN A 27 -11.64 28.28 23.37
CA ASN A 27 -12.64 27.95 22.37
C ASN A 27 -13.36 29.18 21.80
N LEU A 28 -13.31 29.36 20.47
CA LEU A 28 -13.79 30.55 19.76
C LEU A 28 -15.31 30.74 19.91
N TYR A 29 -16.07 29.64 19.87
CA TYR A 29 -17.53 29.65 20.05
C TYR A 29 -17.92 30.08 21.47
N THR A 30 -17.25 29.54 22.50
CA THR A 30 -17.53 29.90 23.89
C THR A 30 -17.16 31.35 24.23
N THR A 31 -15.98 31.81 23.77
CA THR A 31 -15.45 33.15 24.10
C THR A 31 -16.26 34.27 23.45
N ASN A 32 -16.80 34.06 22.24
CA ASN A 32 -17.59 35.06 21.51
C ASN A 32 -19.11 34.84 21.57
N GLN A 33 -19.58 33.79 22.26
CA GLN A 33 -21.00 33.40 22.34
C GLN A 33 -21.64 33.16 20.97
N PHE A 34 -20.86 32.69 19.98
CA PHE A 34 -21.40 32.35 18.66
C PHE A 34 -22.43 31.22 18.77
N ASN A 35 -23.43 31.24 17.89
CA ASN A 35 -24.56 30.30 17.84
C ASN A 35 -25.46 30.26 19.10
N GLN A 36 -25.30 31.19 20.05
CA GLN A 36 -26.26 31.37 21.15
C GLN A 36 -27.51 32.17 20.70
N PRO A 37 -28.67 32.01 21.38
CA PRO A 37 -29.89 32.73 21.02
C PRO A 37 -29.73 34.25 20.96
N GLY A 38 -29.97 34.86 19.80
CA GLY A 38 -29.80 36.29 19.57
C GLY A 38 -28.36 36.75 19.27
N GLN A 39 -27.43 35.81 19.09
CA GLN A 39 -26.08 36.06 18.59
C GLN A 39 -25.93 35.66 17.11
N TRP A 40 -24.75 35.88 16.54
CA TRP A 40 -24.45 35.51 15.16
C TRP A 40 -24.48 33.99 14.99
N LYS A 41 -25.10 33.55 13.89
CA LYS A 41 -24.89 32.21 13.36
C LYS A 41 -23.56 32.18 12.60
N VAL A 42 -22.68 31.29 13.02
CA VAL A 42 -21.30 31.19 12.53
C VAL A 42 -20.97 29.73 12.26
N LYS A 43 -20.38 29.48 11.10
CA LYS A 43 -19.64 28.27 10.73
C LYS A 43 -18.16 28.64 10.61
N VAL A 44 -17.27 27.81 11.13
CA VAL A 44 -15.81 28.02 11.06
C VAL A 44 -15.22 27.04 10.06
N VAL A 45 -14.38 27.55 9.15
CA VAL A 45 -13.55 26.77 8.25
C VAL A 45 -12.10 27.03 8.65
N VAL A 46 -11.37 26.02 9.10
CA VAL A 46 -9.95 26.14 9.44
C VAL A 46 -9.13 25.70 8.24
N SER A 47 -8.32 26.62 7.70
CA SER A 47 -7.34 26.31 6.65
C SER A 47 -5.93 26.38 7.24
N CYS A 48 -5.21 25.27 7.17
CA CYS A 48 -3.93 25.11 7.86
C CYS A 48 -3.16 23.91 7.31
N ARG A 49 -1.86 23.86 7.64
CA ARG A 49 -1.02 22.70 7.35
C ARG A 49 -1.20 21.69 8.47
N SER A 50 -1.68 20.50 8.15
CA SER A 50 -1.97 19.42 9.10
C SER A 50 -0.79 19.11 10.05
N GLN A 51 0.45 19.21 9.56
CA GLN A 51 1.69 19.01 10.31
C GLN A 51 1.90 19.91 11.55
N TYR A 52 1.14 21.00 11.70
CA TYR A 52 1.28 21.94 12.83
C TYR A 52 0.08 21.93 13.80
N LEU A 53 -0.85 21.00 13.61
CA LEU A 53 -2.04 20.88 14.44
C LEU A 53 -1.76 19.93 15.61
N SER A 54 -1.63 20.49 16.82
CA SER A 54 -1.61 19.71 18.06
C SER A 54 -2.92 18.94 18.24
N ALA A 55 -2.89 17.72 18.78
CA ALA A 55 -4.08 16.86 18.95
C ALA A 55 -5.32 17.58 19.52
N ASP A 56 -5.13 18.51 20.46
CA ASP A 56 -6.21 19.24 21.13
C ASP A 56 -6.84 20.39 20.31
N TYR A 57 -6.34 20.72 19.12
CA TYR A 57 -6.72 21.96 18.41
C TYR A 57 -8.21 22.03 18.07
N ARG A 58 -8.84 20.89 17.77
CA ARG A 58 -10.29 20.77 17.53
C ARG A 58 -11.10 21.29 18.71
N SER A 59 -10.62 21.14 19.94
CA SER A 59 -11.29 21.65 21.15
C SER A 59 -11.41 23.19 21.19
N TRP A 60 -10.60 23.91 20.40
CA TRP A 60 -10.66 25.36 20.28
C TRP A 60 -11.71 25.85 19.25
N PHE A 61 -12.20 24.95 18.40
CA PHE A 61 -13.11 25.26 17.29
C PHE A 61 -14.42 24.47 17.29
N GLN A 62 -14.53 23.37 18.03
CA GLN A 62 -15.81 22.66 18.16
C GLN A 62 -16.75 23.41 19.11
N PRO A 63 -18.00 23.72 18.74
CA PRO A 63 -18.94 24.31 19.68
C PRO A 63 -19.23 23.36 20.84
N GLN A 64 -19.05 23.80 22.08
CA GLN A 64 -19.37 22.98 23.25
C GLN A 64 -20.89 22.75 23.34
N ALA A 65 -21.31 21.52 23.65
CA ALA A 65 -22.71 21.17 23.83
C ALA A 65 -23.34 22.03 24.95
N THR A 66 -24.40 22.76 24.60
CA THR A 66 -25.06 23.69 25.55
C THR A 66 -25.86 22.99 26.64
N ASN A 67 -26.16 21.69 26.47
CA ASN A 67 -26.71 20.77 27.47
C ASN A 67 -26.37 19.31 27.08
N HIS A 68 -26.37 18.39 28.06
CA HIS A 68 -26.09 16.95 27.85
C HIS A 68 -27.05 16.21 26.90
N TYR A 69 -28.19 16.82 26.51
CA TYR A 69 -29.21 16.20 25.66
C TYR A 69 -29.20 16.67 24.20
N THR A 70 -28.31 17.60 23.85
CA THR A 70 -28.19 18.14 22.49
C THR A 70 -26.72 18.09 22.08
N PRO A 71 -26.30 17.09 21.27
CA PRO A 71 -24.94 17.05 20.74
C PRO A 71 -24.69 18.29 19.88
N ALA A 72 -23.43 18.73 19.84
CA ALA A 72 -23.03 19.79 18.93
C ALA A 72 -23.13 19.30 17.48
N SER A 73 -23.79 20.06 16.60
CA SER A 73 -23.89 19.70 15.18
C SER A 73 -22.50 19.77 14.54
N PRO A 74 -21.98 18.66 13.95
CA PRO A 74 -20.62 18.60 13.40
C PRO A 74 -20.40 19.63 12.28
N ASP A 75 -21.43 19.94 11.50
CA ASP A 75 -21.43 20.88 10.36
C ASP A 75 -20.94 22.31 10.67
N LEU A 76 -20.74 22.68 11.93
CA LEU A 76 -20.31 24.03 12.34
C LEU A 76 -18.79 24.23 12.26
N MET A 77 -18.00 23.18 12.08
CA MET A 77 -16.55 23.24 11.95
C MET A 77 -16.13 22.38 10.75
N LEU A 78 -15.43 22.99 9.79
CA LEU A 78 -14.82 22.29 8.65
C LEU A 78 -13.30 22.48 8.68
N GLU A 79 -12.59 21.46 8.25
CA GLU A 79 -11.14 21.48 8.03
C GLU A 79 -10.87 21.51 6.52
N ALA A 80 -10.04 22.44 6.08
CA ALA A 80 -9.64 22.59 4.68
C ALA A 80 -8.12 22.45 4.59
N ILE A 81 -7.65 21.31 4.08
CA ILE A 81 -6.23 21.06 3.84
C ILE A 81 -5.84 21.79 2.55
N ILE A 82 -4.76 22.58 2.61
CA ILE A 82 -4.18 23.20 1.42
C ILE A 82 -3.50 22.09 0.60
N ALA A 83 -4.13 21.70 -0.51
CA ALA A 83 -3.55 20.74 -1.44
C ALA A 83 -2.22 21.27 -2.03
N PRO A 84 -1.23 20.38 -2.29
CA PRO A 84 -0.04 20.76 -3.05
C PRO A 84 -0.44 21.27 -4.44
N PHE A 85 0.32 22.22 -4.98
CA PHE A 85 0.06 22.71 -6.34
C PHE A 85 0.27 21.60 -7.36
N SER A 86 -0.70 21.45 -8.27
CA SER A 86 -0.53 20.58 -9.44
C SER A 86 0.56 21.15 -10.36
N ARG A 87 1.15 20.29 -11.19
CA ARG A 87 2.17 20.70 -12.18
C ARG A 87 1.70 21.88 -13.05
N PHE A 88 0.44 21.86 -13.47
CA PHE A 88 -0.18 22.95 -14.25
C PHE A 88 -0.24 24.28 -13.47
N GLN A 89 -0.56 24.24 -12.17
CA GLN A 89 -0.56 25.43 -11.31
C GLN A 89 0.86 25.98 -11.10
N ILE A 90 1.86 25.10 -10.95
CA ILE A 90 3.28 25.47 -10.88
C ILE A 90 3.70 26.18 -12.17
N GLU A 91 3.40 25.60 -13.34
CA GLU A 91 3.71 26.17 -14.66
C GLU A 91 3.08 27.58 -14.84
N GLN A 92 1.80 27.76 -14.47
CA GLN A 92 1.15 29.08 -14.49
C GLN A 92 1.79 30.09 -13.54
N TYR A 93 2.18 29.67 -12.33
CA TYR A 93 2.83 30.55 -11.36
C TYR A 93 4.23 30.99 -11.82
N VAL A 94 5.03 30.07 -12.37
CA VAL A 94 6.35 30.37 -12.96
C VAL A 94 6.20 31.36 -14.12
N GLU A 95 5.21 31.18 -14.99
CA GLU A 95 4.96 32.09 -16.11
C GLU A 95 4.64 33.52 -15.62
N GLN A 96 3.81 33.67 -14.59
CA GLN A 96 3.51 34.97 -13.98
C GLN A 96 4.72 35.59 -13.28
N TYR A 97 5.50 34.80 -12.56
CA TYR A 97 6.71 35.25 -11.87
C TYR A 97 7.77 35.81 -12.83
N VAL A 98 8.01 35.13 -13.97
CA VAL A 98 8.93 35.60 -15.02
C VAL A 98 8.42 36.90 -15.69
N LYS A 99 7.09 37.03 -15.89
CA LYS A 99 6.46 38.28 -16.38
C LYS A 99 6.62 39.45 -15.40
N ILE A 100 6.58 39.20 -14.09
CA ILE A 100 6.79 40.22 -13.05
C ILE A 100 8.27 40.65 -12.99
N GLN A 101 9.22 39.70 -13.03
CA GLN A 101 10.64 40.05 -13.01
C GLN A 101 11.09 40.81 -14.26
N SER A 102 10.59 40.45 -15.44
CA SER A 102 10.92 41.14 -16.70
C SER A 102 10.34 42.55 -16.83
N THR A 103 9.41 42.96 -15.95
CA THR A 103 8.80 44.30 -15.93
C THR A 103 9.34 45.22 -14.83
N ALA A 104 10.22 44.72 -13.94
CA ALA A 104 10.83 45.51 -12.88
C ALA A 104 11.98 46.40 -13.41
N PRO A 105 11.98 47.73 -13.16
CA PRO A 105 12.92 48.67 -13.80
C PRO A 105 14.37 48.67 -13.26
N ASN A 106 14.74 47.73 -12.37
CA ASN A 106 16.10 47.66 -11.82
C ASN A 106 16.87 46.45 -12.37
N VAL A 107 17.74 46.74 -13.34
CA VAL A 107 18.67 45.79 -13.97
C VAL A 107 19.57 45.13 -12.92
N ILE A 108 19.46 43.80 -12.77
CA ILE A 108 20.46 43.01 -12.03
C ILE A 108 21.70 42.89 -12.92
N HIS A 109 22.65 43.80 -12.74
CA HIS A 109 23.92 43.77 -13.48
C HIS A 109 24.74 42.52 -13.12
N GLY A 110 24.87 41.60 -14.09
CA GLY A 110 25.92 40.57 -14.08
C GLY A 110 25.51 39.11 -13.88
N ARG A 111 24.22 38.76 -13.96
CA ARG A 111 23.74 37.36 -13.82
C ARG A 111 22.75 36.95 -14.92
N PRO A 112 22.64 35.65 -15.25
CA PRO A 112 21.68 35.17 -16.24
C PRO A 112 20.23 35.37 -15.75
N VAL A 113 19.40 35.94 -16.60
CA VAL A 113 17.94 35.97 -16.39
C VAL A 113 17.40 34.62 -16.84
N TRP A 114 16.90 33.83 -15.90
CA TRP A 114 16.30 32.53 -16.19
C TRP A 114 14.95 32.72 -16.88
N THR A 115 14.72 31.94 -17.94
CA THR A 115 13.45 31.85 -18.67
C THR A 115 12.50 30.87 -17.98
N MET A 116 11.24 30.84 -18.43
CA MET A 116 10.28 29.81 -18.00
C MET A 116 10.80 28.40 -18.32
N GLU A 117 11.48 28.22 -19.45
CA GLU A 117 12.04 26.94 -19.87
C GLU A 117 13.18 26.51 -18.95
N ASP A 118 14.09 27.41 -18.57
CA ASP A 118 15.18 27.13 -17.61
C ASP A 118 14.62 26.70 -16.23
N PHE A 119 13.60 27.40 -15.73
CA PHE A 119 12.93 27.04 -14.47
C PHE A 119 12.21 25.69 -14.57
N MET A 120 11.41 25.46 -15.59
CA MET A 120 10.69 24.18 -15.71
C MET A 120 11.65 23.00 -15.97
N GLN A 121 12.69 23.19 -16.76
CA GLN A 121 13.73 22.18 -16.99
C GLN A 121 14.45 21.83 -15.69
N THR A 122 14.84 22.80 -14.86
CA THR A 122 15.48 22.53 -13.56
C THR A 122 14.52 21.88 -12.57
N LEU A 123 13.28 22.34 -12.45
CA LEU A 123 12.28 21.73 -11.56
C LEU A 123 11.99 20.26 -11.92
N ILE A 124 11.95 19.91 -13.21
CA ILE A 124 11.69 18.55 -13.69
C ILE A 124 12.94 17.67 -13.63
N SER A 125 14.13 18.22 -13.94
CA SER A 125 15.36 17.42 -14.09
C SER A 125 16.07 17.14 -12.77
N VAL A 126 15.89 17.98 -11.74
CA VAL A 126 16.50 17.79 -10.42
C VAL A 126 15.63 16.84 -9.57
N PRO A 127 16.15 15.68 -9.11
CA PRO A 127 15.38 14.73 -8.33
C PRO A 127 14.75 15.34 -7.07
N LYS A 128 13.49 14.99 -6.79
CA LYS A 128 12.64 15.47 -5.66
C LYS A 128 12.34 16.99 -5.67
N LEU A 129 12.87 17.79 -6.59
CA LEU A 129 12.69 19.25 -6.55
C LEU A 129 11.26 19.69 -6.88
N ILE A 130 10.62 19.09 -7.90
CA ILE A 130 9.21 19.38 -8.24
C ILE A 130 8.25 19.09 -7.08
N GLU A 131 8.48 17.98 -6.36
CA GLU A 131 7.72 17.58 -5.17
C GLU A 131 7.91 18.60 -4.04
N LEU A 132 9.16 19.01 -3.79
CA LEU A 132 9.49 20.02 -2.78
C LEU A 132 8.85 21.38 -3.08
N VAL A 133 8.84 21.84 -4.35
CA VAL A 133 8.19 23.10 -4.73
C VAL A 133 6.68 23.00 -4.92
N SER A 134 6.08 21.81 -4.78
CA SER A 134 4.62 21.68 -4.80
C SER A 134 3.97 22.34 -3.56
N ASN A 135 4.75 22.65 -2.51
CA ASN A 135 4.33 23.54 -1.43
C ASN A 135 4.39 25.02 -1.88
N PRO A 136 3.28 25.79 -1.82
CA PRO A 136 3.23 27.16 -2.35
C PRO A 136 4.31 28.12 -1.83
N PHE A 137 4.69 28.03 -0.55
CA PHE A 137 5.74 28.88 0.01
C PHE A 137 7.14 28.45 -0.47
N LEU A 138 7.36 27.15 -0.62
CA LEU A 138 8.62 26.63 -1.16
C LEU A 138 8.77 26.96 -2.65
N LEU A 139 7.68 27.05 -3.42
CA LEU A 139 7.73 27.48 -4.82
C LEU A 139 8.33 28.88 -4.96
N THR A 140 7.73 29.88 -4.30
CA THR A 140 8.22 31.27 -4.36
C THR A 140 9.66 31.37 -3.89
N LEU A 141 9.99 30.73 -2.75
CA LEU A 141 11.33 30.72 -2.17
C LEU A 141 12.36 30.07 -3.12
N SER A 142 11.99 28.98 -3.78
CA SER A 142 12.89 28.27 -4.72
C SER A 142 13.13 29.07 -5.99
N LEU A 143 12.10 29.71 -6.56
CA LEU A 143 12.28 30.55 -7.75
C LEU A 143 13.18 31.77 -7.48
N ASP A 144 13.25 32.25 -6.23
CA ASP A 144 14.20 33.27 -5.79
C ASP A 144 15.63 32.70 -5.56
N ALA A 145 15.76 31.46 -5.11
CA ALA A 145 17.04 30.85 -4.69
C ALA A 145 17.77 30.06 -5.80
N LEU A 146 17.05 29.35 -6.68
CA LEU A 146 17.61 28.43 -7.69
C LEU A 146 18.70 29.06 -8.58
N PRO A 147 18.59 30.32 -9.04
CA PRO A 147 19.64 30.98 -9.84
C PRO A 147 20.95 31.29 -9.08
N GLU A 148 21.01 31.08 -7.76
CA GLU A 148 22.27 31.07 -6.98
C GLU A 148 22.80 29.67 -6.69
N VAL A 149 21.92 28.66 -6.65
CA VAL A 149 22.23 27.29 -6.19
C VAL A 149 22.67 26.40 -7.35
N ILE A 150 22.22 26.65 -8.58
CA ILE A 150 22.53 25.86 -9.79
C ILE A 150 23.31 26.71 -10.82
N ASP A 151 24.45 26.21 -11.32
CA ASP A 151 24.98 26.63 -12.64
C ASP A 151 24.36 25.72 -13.71
N LEU A 152 23.66 26.31 -14.69
CA LEU A 152 22.97 25.60 -15.79
C LEU A 152 23.92 24.80 -16.71
N LYS A 153 25.23 24.87 -16.49
CA LYS A 153 26.25 24.05 -17.17
C LYS A 153 26.49 22.68 -16.51
N GLU A 154 26.02 22.48 -15.29
CA GLU A 154 26.18 21.21 -14.58
C GLU A 154 25.09 20.20 -14.97
N ASN A 155 25.35 18.91 -14.76
CA ASN A 155 24.38 17.88 -15.09
C ASN A 155 23.26 17.83 -14.03
N LEU A 156 22.13 18.49 -14.33
CA LEU A 156 20.99 18.69 -13.43
C LEU A 156 20.48 17.40 -12.79
N SER A 157 20.55 16.25 -13.47
CA SER A 157 20.10 14.96 -12.93
C SER A 157 20.94 14.43 -11.76
N THR A 158 22.17 14.95 -11.60
CA THR A 158 23.11 14.55 -10.54
C THR A 158 23.10 15.51 -9.35
N ILE A 159 22.51 16.70 -9.51
CA ILE A 159 22.41 17.70 -8.45
C ILE A 159 21.31 17.25 -7.48
N ARG A 160 21.63 17.18 -6.18
CA ARG A 160 20.62 17.04 -5.13
C ARG A 160 20.44 18.39 -4.44
N ILE A 161 19.21 18.87 -4.39
CA ILE A 161 18.85 20.13 -3.72
C ILE A 161 18.00 19.82 -2.52
N THR A 162 18.53 20.15 -1.35
CA THR A 162 17.82 20.11 -0.06
C THR A 162 17.01 21.38 0.16
N ARG A 163 15.99 21.30 1.01
CA ARG A 163 15.23 22.45 1.51
C ARG A 163 16.16 23.43 2.21
N VAL A 164 17.13 22.91 2.97
CA VAL A 164 18.16 23.70 3.66
C VAL A 164 18.91 24.64 2.69
N GLN A 165 19.41 24.12 1.56
CA GLN A 165 20.13 24.93 0.56
C GLN A 165 19.27 26.05 -0.03
N LEU A 166 17.99 25.78 -0.28
CA LEU A 166 17.04 26.78 -0.80
C LEU A 166 16.81 27.91 0.24
N TYR A 167 16.70 27.58 1.53
CA TYR A 167 16.56 28.56 2.60
C TYR A 167 17.84 29.37 2.81
N ASP A 168 19.02 28.74 2.74
CA ASP A 168 20.30 29.44 2.78
C ASP A 168 20.44 30.44 1.62
N GLY A 169 20.09 30.04 0.39
CA GLY A 169 20.05 30.93 -0.77
C GLY A 169 19.06 32.09 -0.61
N PHE A 170 17.84 31.81 -0.15
CA PHE A 170 16.82 32.82 0.11
C PHE A 170 17.23 33.82 1.19
N VAL A 171 17.72 33.37 2.35
CA VAL A 171 18.12 34.24 3.47
C VAL A 171 19.30 35.12 3.06
N LYS A 172 20.27 34.58 2.33
CA LYS A 172 21.39 35.34 1.77
C LYS A 172 20.89 36.44 0.82
N ARG A 173 20.04 36.09 -0.16
CA ARG A 173 19.43 37.03 -1.12
C ARG A 173 18.58 38.10 -0.42
N TRP A 174 17.83 37.73 0.61
CA TRP A 174 17.03 38.65 1.43
C TRP A 174 17.91 39.70 2.11
N LEU A 175 18.98 39.27 2.76
CA LEU A 175 19.94 40.17 3.42
C LEU A 175 20.68 41.05 2.39
N ASP A 176 21.03 40.51 1.22
CA ASP A 176 21.63 41.25 0.10
C ASP A 176 20.73 42.40 -0.41
N VAL A 177 19.45 42.13 -0.61
CA VAL A 177 18.47 43.13 -1.07
C VAL A 177 18.26 44.20 0.02
N ASN A 178 18.12 43.80 1.27
CA ASN A 178 17.91 44.75 2.37
C ASN A 178 19.17 45.57 2.71
N LYS A 179 20.37 45.00 2.53
CA LYS A 179 21.65 45.73 2.60
C LYS A 179 21.69 46.88 1.59
N ARG A 180 21.42 46.60 0.31
CA ARG A 180 21.36 47.64 -0.76
C ARG A 180 20.28 48.69 -0.47
N ARG A 181 19.10 48.25 0.01
CA ARG A 181 18.03 49.17 0.44
C ARG A 181 18.49 50.12 1.54
N LEU A 182 19.30 49.66 2.50
CA LEU A 182 19.88 50.50 3.56
C LEU A 182 21.00 51.42 3.03
N GLU A 183 21.79 50.98 2.05
CA GLU A 183 22.79 51.80 1.35
C GLU A 183 22.14 52.96 0.57
N ASP A 184 20.97 52.74 -0.04
CA ASP A 184 20.21 53.73 -0.82
C ASP A 184 19.27 54.63 0.04
N CYS A 185 19.03 54.30 1.31
CA CYS A 185 18.11 55.02 2.18
C CYS A 185 18.71 56.28 2.84
N THR A 186 17.84 57.23 3.18
CA THR A 186 18.22 58.46 3.93
C THR A 186 18.28 58.20 5.44
N LEU A 187 19.32 57.49 5.87
CA LEU A 187 19.63 57.22 7.28
C LEU A 187 20.09 58.48 8.03
N SER A 188 19.78 58.58 9.33
CA SER A 188 20.39 59.60 10.22
C SER A 188 21.89 59.37 10.42
N GLU A 189 22.64 60.37 10.88
CA GLU A 189 24.10 60.23 11.10
C GLU A 189 24.46 59.09 12.08
N SER A 190 23.64 58.88 13.11
CA SER A 190 23.80 57.78 14.08
C SER A 190 23.47 56.41 13.49
N GLU A 191 22.39 56.30 12.69
CA GLU A 191 22.05 55.05 11.98
C GLU A 191 23.11 54.71 10.93
N ARG A 192 23.61 55.71 10.20
CA ARG A 192 24.66 55.53 9.20
C ARG A 192 25.98 55.06 9.82
N SER A 193 26.34 55.57 10.99
CA SER A 193 27.52 55.11 11.73
C SER A 193 27.36 53.66 12.22
N ALA A 194 26.19 53.32 12.77
CA ALA A 194 25.87 51.95 13.18
C ALA A 194 25.84 50.97 11.99
N PHE A 195 25.34 51.41 10.84
CA PHE A 195 25.32 50.62 9.60
C PHE A 195 26.73 50.37 9.04
N TYR A 196 27.63 51.36 9.06
CA TYR A 196 29.02 51.14 8.63
C TYR A 196 29.77 50.14 9.52
N LEU A 197 29.54 50.16 10.84
CA LEU A 197 30.09 49.13 11.74
C LEU A 197 29.58 47.72 11.38
N LEU A 198 28.28 47.57 11.12
CA LEU A 198 27.71 46.30 10.66
C LEU A 198 28.22 45.86 9.27
N LEU A 199 28.66 46.80 8.42
CA LEU A 199 29.28 46.47 7.13
C LEU A 199 30.70 45.96 7.30
N ASP A 200 31.51 46.62 8.14
CA ASP A 200 32.91 46.25 8.40
C ASP A 200 33.02 44.91 9.17
N ASP A 201 32.16 44.69 10.17
CA ASP A 201 32.16 43.46 11.00
C ASP A 201 31.44 42.27 10.31
N GLY A 202 30.77 42.50 9.16
CA GLY A 202 30.17 41.44 8.33
C GLY A 202 28.64 41.36 8.43
N PHE A 203 27.95 42.17 7.64
CA PHE A 203 26.49 42.35 7.70
C PHE A 203 25.67 41.06 7.63
N HIS A 204 26.07 40.08 6.79
CA HIS A 204 25.36 38.81 6.66
C HIS A 204 25.47 37.95 7.93
N PHE A 205 26.65 37.94 8.57
CA PHE A 205 26.87 37.19 9.82
C PHE A 205 25.98 37.75 10.93
N HIS A 206 26.01 39.07 11.16
CA HIS A 206 25.14 39.71 12.15
C HIS A 206 23.65 39.56 11.83
N GLY A 207 23.25 39.64 10.56
CA GLY A 207 21.86 39.44 10.13
C GLY A 207 21.35 38.02 10.36
N VAL A 208 22.17 36.99 10.12
CA VAL A 208 21.81 35.59 10.42
C VAL A 208 21.84 35.32 11.92
N GLN A 209 22.85 35.82 12.63
CA GLN A 209 23.00 35.60 14.07
C GLN A 209 21.87 36.23 14.88
N PHE A 210 21.45 37.46 14.54
CA PHE A 210 20.29 38.10 15.15
C PHE A 210 19.01 37.27 14.97
N GLN A 211 18.78 36.72 13.77
CA GLN A 211 17.60 35.88 13.51
C GLN A 211 17.68 34.52 14.22
N LYS A 212 18.88 33.92 14.36
CA LYS A 212 19.13 32.74 15.21
C LYS A 212 18.79 33.02 16.68
N GLU A 213 19.20 34.17 17.21
CA GLU A 213 18.96 34.57 18.61
C GLU A 213 17.48 34.85 18.90
N VAL A 214 16.79 35.58 18.00
CA VAL A 214 15.32 35.77 18.07
C VAL A 214 14.59 34.43 18.03
N ALA A 215 14.97 33.52 17.11
CA ALA A 215 14.37 32.20 17.01
C ALA A 215 14.59 31.36 18.29
N ALA A 216 15.82 31.34 18.83
CA ALA A 216 16.13 30.67 20.08
C ALA A 216 15.30 31.19 21.26
N ALA A 217 15.11 32.52 21.34
CA ALA A 217 14.30 33.15 22.39
C ALA A 217 12.80 32.79 22.26
N ILE A 218 12.23 32.81 21.05
CA ILE A 218 10.83 32.40 20.81
C ILE A 218 10.61 30.93 21.19
N PHE A 219 11.51 30.02 20.81
CA PHE A 219 11.41 28.62 21.20
C PHE A 219 11.54 28.42 22.71
N ARG A 220 12.50 29.08 23.37
CA ARG A 220 12.74 28.98 24.82
C ARG A 220 11.59 29.54 25.66
N GLU A 221 11.13 30.75 25.35
CA GLU A 221 10.27 31.54 26.22
C GLU A 221 8.78 31.48 25.84
N GLN A 222 8.46 31.14 24.58
CA GLN A 222 7.07 31.04 24.08
C GLN A 222 6.72 29.65 23.53
N GLY A 223 7.62 28.68 23.67
CA GLY A 223 7.38 27.31 23.21
C GLY A 223 7.37 27.15 21.69
N GLY A 224 7.88 28.12 20.92
CA GLY A 224 7.90 28.08 19.45
C GLY A 224 6.73 28.80 18.76
N ASN A 225 5.85 29.45 19.54
CA ASN A 225 4.71 30.19 18.99
C ASN A 225 5.19 31.44 18.20
N PRO A 226 4.89 31.57 16.88
CA PRO A 226 5.64 32.46 15.99
C PRO A 226 5.35 33.97 16.13
N VAL A 227 4.30 34.34 16.86
CA VAL A 227 3.88 35.75 17.03
C VAL A 227 4.36 36.29 18.38
N VAL A 228 5.19 37.34 18.34
CA VAL A 228 5.67 38.07 19.51
C VAL A 228 4.89 39.39 19.65
N GLN A 229 4.10 39.52 20.72
CA GLN A 229 3.51 40.81 21.09
C GLN A 229 4.46 41.57 22.00
N TYR A 230 4.84 42.79 21.60
CA TYR A 230 5.72 43.68 22.35
C TYR A 230 5.07 45.04 22.62
N THR A 231 5.08 45.44 23.88
CA THR A 231 4.54 46.71 24.39
C THR A 231 5.53 47.36 25.35
N HIS A 232 6.09 48.51 24.96
CA HIS A 232 7.15 49.21 25.70
C HIS A 232 6.83 49.44 27.19
N LEU A 233 5.55 49.60 27.56
CA LEU A 233 5.14 49.83 28.95
C LEU A 233 5.16 48.59 29.85
N HIS A 234 5.11 47.37 29.29
CA HIS A 234 5.00 46.12 30.06
C HIS A 234 6.17 45.16 29.80
N ASP A 235 6.74 45.20 28.59
CA ASP A 235 7.76 44.24 28.15
C ASP A 235 9.20 44.75 28.32
N SER A 236 9.43 45.94 28.90
CA SER A 236 10.75 46.59 29.00
C SER A 236 11.78 45.83 29.85
N GLU A 237 11.34 44.97 30.76
CA GLU A 237 12.19 44.12 31.60
C GLU A 237 12.18 42.64 31.15
N THR A 238 11.60 42.35 29.98
CA THR A 238 11.51 40.98 29.42
C THR A 238 12.54 40.77 28.31
N TRP A 239 12.80 39.50 27.97
CA TRP A 239 13.64 39.12 26.82
C TRP A 239 13.25 39.84 25.51
N LYS A 240 11.97 40.20 25.35
CA LYS A 240 11.49 40.91 24.15
C LYS A 240 12.14 42.29 23.99
N ALA A 241 12.55 42.94 25.07
CA ALA A 241 13.24 44.22 25.01
C ALA A 241 14.61 44.12 24.30
N GLU A 242 15.27 42.96 24.38
CA GLU A 242 16.55 42.71 23.70
C GLU A 242 16.44 42.79 22.16
N PHE A 243 15.27 42.47 21.59
CA PHE A 243 15.08 42.39 20.13
C PHE A 243 14.11 43.45 19.56
N PHE A 244 13.12 43.88 20.35
CA PHE A 244 12.00 44.72 19.90
C PHE A 244 12.00 46.13 20.50
N HIS A 245 12.91 46.46 21.42
CA HIS A 245 12.97 47.82 21.97
C HIS A 245 13.43 48.85 20.89
N PRO A 246 12.92 50.10 20.90
CA PRO A 246 13.24 51.07 19.83
C PRO A 246 14.57 51.82 19.98
N THR A 247 15.24 51.75 21.14
CA THR A 247 16.40 52.61 21.45
C THR A 247 17.74 52.12 20.91
N ASP A 248 17.92 50.83 20.71
CA ASP A 248 19.17 50.32 20.15
C ASP A 248 19.13 50.41 18.61
N ILE A 249 20.06 51.20 18.08
CA ILE A 249 20.14 51.52 16.66
C ILE A 249 20.66 50.32 15.83
N HIS A 250 21.55 49.50 16.40
CA HIS A 250 22.05 48.30 15.72
C HIS A 250 20.96 47.24 15.61
N ILE A 251 20.26 46.97 16.72
CA ILE A 251 19.11 46.04 16.74
C ILE A 251 17.98 46.54 15.84
N LYS A 252 17.72 47.86 15.80
CA LYS A 252 16.76 48.45 14.87
C LYS A 252 17.12 48.13 13.40
N LEU A 253 18.37 48.39 13.00
CA LEU A 253 18.84 48.13 11.63
C LEU A 253 18.81 46.64 11.26
N LEU A 254 19.22 45.75 12.19
CA LEU A 254 19.18 44.30 12.00
C LEU A 254 17.74 43.77 11.91
N ARG A 255 16.82 44.32 12.72
CA ARG A 255 15.39 43.99 12.64
C ARG A 255 14.75 44.46 11.33
N GLU A 256 15.14 45.64 10.82
CA GLU A 256 14.65 46.18 9.55
C GLU A 256 15.21 45.46 8.31
N SER A 257 16.34 44.73 8.43
CA SER A 257 16.91 43.90 7.37
C SER A 257 16.56 42.40 7.47
N SER A 258 16.07 41.94 8.62
CA SER A 258 15.67 40.54 8.87
C SER A 258 14.39 40.13 8.13
N ALA A 259 14.13 38.82 8.08
CA ALA A 259 12.88 38.24 7.59
C ALA A 259 11.74 38.31 8.64
N ILE A 260 11.66 39.42 9.38
CA ILE A 260 10.70 39.67 10.46
C ILE A 260 9.80 40.84 10.07
N THR A 261 8.50 40.65 10.15
CA THR A 261 7.48 41.66 9.88
C THR A 261 6.90 42.21 11.18
N GLY A 262 6.64 43.52 11.21
CA GLY A 262 6.02 44.21 12.34
C GLY A 262 4.71 44.88 11.93
N SER A 263 3.61 44.55 12.62
CA SER A 263 2.30 45.19 12.46
C SER A 263 1.87 45.82 13.78
N GLY A 264 2.23 47.10 13.95
CA GLY A 264 2.09 47.81 15.23
C GLY A 264 2.94 47.18 16.32
N ASN A 265 2.28 46.49 17.27
CA ASN A 265 2.91 45.85 18.43
C ASN A 265 3.14 44.33 18.23
N LEU A 266 2.79 43.77 17.07
CA LEU A 266 2.92 42.35 16.76
C LEU A 266 4.07 42.13 15.78
N PHE A 267 5.04 41.30 16.17
CA PHE A 267 6.18 40.91 15.36
C PHE A 267 6.13 39.40 15.08
N ARG A 268 6.40 38.99 13.84
CA ARG A 268 6.54 37.57 13.45
C ARG A 268 7.53 37.43 12.30
N PHE A 269 8.12 36.25 12.14
CA PHE A 269 8.78 35.93 10.87
C PHE A 269 7.78 36.03 9.71
N ILE A 270 8.27 36.26 8.49
CA ILE A 270 7.42 36.30 7.27
C ILE A 270 6.60 35.01 7.12
N HIS A 271 7.13 33.90 7.60
CA HIS A 271 6.52 32.59 7.54
C HIS A 271 7.08 31.68 8.65
N ARG A 272 6.24 30.85 9.29
CA ARG A 272 6.64 29.96 10.39
C ARG A 272 7.86 29.07 10.11
N SER A 273 8.00 28.53 8.89
CA SER A 273 9.17 27.67 8.57
C SER A 273 10.51 28.41 8.59
N LEU A 274 10.54 29.75 8.48
CA LEU A 274 11.79 30.53 8.65
C LEU A 274 12.21 30.55 10.13
N LEU A 275 11.26 30.65 11.07
CA LEU A 275 11.52 30.53 12.50
C LEU A 275 12.11 29.15 12.84
N GLU A 276 11.51 28.08 12.32
CA GLU A 276 11.98 26.70 12.50
C GLU A 276 13.34 26.46 11.83
N TYR A 277 13.56 27.02 10.63
CA TYR A 277 14.85 27.00 9.95
C TYR A 277 15.94 27.71 10.77
N PHE A 278 15.71 28.93 11.25
CA PHE A 278 16.69 29.64 12.08
C PHE A 278 16.92 28.94 13.42
N TYR A 279 15.88 28.35 14.03
CA TYR A 279 16.05 27.54 15.24
C TYR A 279 16.89 26.28 14.98
N SER A 280 16.69 25.58 13.85
CA SER A 280 17.53 24.44 13.48
C SER A 280 19.02 24.83 13.32
N ARG A 281 19.31 26.06 12.84
CA ARG A 281 20.68 26.63 12.81
C ARG A 281 21.25 26.95 14.18
N THR A 282 20.42 27.13 15.22
CA THR A 282 20.94 27.27 16.59
C THR A 282 21.48 25.94 17.10
N ILE A 283 20.90 24.82 16.70
CA ILE A 283 21.33 23.47 17.10
C ILE A 283 22.62 23.09 16.37
N TYR A 284 22.64 23.22 15.03
CA TYR A 284 23.83 23.02 14.21
C TYR A 284 23.89 24.00 13.03
N ASP A 285 25.02 24.71 12.89
CA ASP A 285 25.30 25.65 11.79
C ASP A 285 26.63 25.29 11.14
N PRO A 286 26.69 25.00 9.83
CA PRO A 286 27.96 24.70 9.14
C PRO A 286 28.99 25.84 9.19
N LEU A 287 28.55 27.08 9.48
CA LEU A 287 29.47 28.22 9.64
C LEU A 287 30.21 28.20 10.99
N ASP A 288 29.68 27.54 12.02
CA ASP A 288 30.34 27.43 13.33
C ASP A 288 31.64 26.60 13.22
N ASP A 289 31.70 25.61 12.29
CA ASP A 289 32.87 24.76 12.00
C ASP A 289 34.07 25.54 11.36
N HIS A 290 33.87 26.79 10.93
CA HIS A 290 34.90 27.63 10.30
C HIS A 290 35.32 28.86 11.12
N THR A 291 34.82 29.00 12.35
CA THR A 291 35.18 30.15 13.21
C THR A 291 36.56 30.00 13.88
N ASP A 292 37.22 31.13 14.08
CA ASP A 292 38.64 31.20 14.46
C ASP A 292 38.93 30.58 15.86
N VAL A 293 40.13 30.02 16.02
CA VAL A 293 40.52 29.12 17.13
C VAL A 293 40.46 29.78 18.52
N ASP A 294 40.39 31.11 18.60
CA ASP A 294 40.51 31.90 19.83
C ASP A 294 39.17 32.22 20.54
N GLN A 295 38.00 31.81 20.03
CA GLN A 295 36.74 31.88 20.77
C GLN A 295 35.98 30.54 20.74
N PRO A 296 35.96 29.76 21.85
CA PRO A 296 35.16 28.54 21.88
C PRO A 296 33.66 28.88 21.78
N PRO A 297 32.86 28.12 21.01
CA PRO A 297 31.41 28.30 20.98
C PRO A 297 30.86 28.18 22.41
N LYS A 298 30.07 29.17 22.84
CA LYS A 298 29.64 29.34 24.25
C LYS A 298 28.86 28.16 24.86
N THR A 299 28.40 27.22 24.02
CA THR A 299 27.72 25.96 24.38
C THR A 299 28.04 24.92 23.31
N LYS A 300 28.33 23.67 23.68
CA LYS A 300 28.59 22.59 22.72
C LYS A 300 27.27 22.07 22.08
N PRO A 301 27.30 21.50 20.86
CA PRO A 301 26.09 20.95 20.20
C PRO A 301 25.32 19.95 21.06
N LYS A 302 26.02 19.06 21.78
CA LYS A 302 25.44 18.10 22.75
C LYS A 302 24.58 18.79 23.83
N GLU A 303 25.01 19.96 24.32
CA GLU A 303 24.25 20.74 25.32
C GLU A 303 23.00 21.40 24.70
N ARG A 304 23.02 21.70 23.39
CA ARG A 304 21.86 22.24 22.67
C ARG A 304 20.83 21.15 22.38
N LEU A 305 21.28 19.97 21.98
CA LEU A 305 20.42 18.78 21.78
C LEU A 305 19.77 18.31 23.10
N ALA A 306 20.38 18.57 24.26
CA ALA A 306 19.80 18.21 25.57
C ALA A 306 18.71 19.18 26.07
N GLN A 307 18.62 20.41 25.53
CA GLN A 307 17.80 21.48 26.12
C GLN A 307 16.28 21.35 25.90
N ARG A 308 15.85 20.62 24.86
CA ARG A 308 14.42 20.48 24.48
C ARG A 308 14.22 19.14 23.78
N ASN A 309 13.05 18.53 23.94
CA ASN A 309 12.61 17.47 23.04
C ASN A 309 12.26 18.08 21.67
N ILE A 310 13.02 17.73 20.63
CA ILE A 310 12.85 18.24 19.25
C ILE A 310 11.80 17.43 18.49
N ILE A 311 11.43 16.25 18.98
CA ILE A 311 10.50 15.31 18.32
C ILE A 311 9.09 15.90 18.16
N GLY A 312 8.69 16.83 19.05
CA GLY A 312 7.45 17.61 18.89
C GLY A 312 7.47 18.66 17.78
N GLU A 313 8.60 18.86 17.09
CA GLU A 313 8.81 19.90 16.07
C GLU A 313 9.26 19.25 14.73
N PRO A 314 8.36 18.58 13.99
CA PRO A 314 8.74 17.73 12.85
C PRO A 314 9.48 18.48 11.73
N SER A 315 9.16 19.75 11.49
CA SER A 315 9.88 20.59 10.53
C SER A 315 11.33 20.87 10.97
N VAL A 316 11.60 20.99 12.28
CA VAL A 316 12.95 21.20 12.81
C VAL A 316 13.78 19.92 12.67
N LEU A 317 13.19 18.75 12.99
CA LEU A 317 13.81 17.46 12.71
C LEU A 317 14.18 17.33 11.23
N GLN A 318 13.27 17.68 10.33
CA GLN A 318 13.49 17.59 8.88
C GLN A 318 14.65 18.49 8.40
N PHE A 319 14.75 19.74 8.88
CA PHE A 319 15.88 20.60 8.56
C PHE A 319 17.22 20.08 9.12
N LEU A 320 17.22 19.39 10.25
CA LEU A 320 18.42 18.76 10.83
C LEU A 320 18.81 17.49 10.07
N ALA A 321 17.85 16.65 9.70
CA ALA A 321 18.07 15.45 8.90
C ALA A 321 18.72 15.79 7.54
N GLU A 322 18.18 16.78 6.83
CA GLU A 322 18.79 17.27 5.58
C GLU A 322 20.21 17.83 5.78
N ARG A 323 20.57 18.34 6.98
CA ARG A 323 21.96 18.72 7.30
C ARG A 323 22.89 17.54 7.59
N VAL A 324 22.38 16.39 8.05
CA VAL A 324 23.19 15.16 8.21
C VAL A 324 23.68 14.67 6.85
N GLU A 325 22.84 14.73 5.81
CA GLU A 325 23.25 14.41 4.43
C GLU A 325 24.37 15.33 3.92
N MET A 326 24.31 16.62 4.28
CA MET A 326 25.25 17.65 3.82
C MET A 326 26.56 17.69 4.62
N SER A 327 26.59 17.18 5.86
CA SER A 327 27.70 17.37 6.79
C SER A 327 28.09 16.09 7.54
N PRO A 328 29.20 15.42 7.14
CA PRO A 328 29.72 14.25 7.83
C PRO A 328 30.13 14.52 9.29
N THR A 329 30.60 15.74 9.60
CA THR A 329 30.99 16.13 10.98
C THR A 329 29.78 16.17 11.91
N PHE A 330 28.62 16.60 11.42
CA PHE A 330 27.38 16.54 12.20
C PHE A 330 26.94 15.09 12.44
N LYS A 331 27.02 14.24 11.42
CA LYS A 331 26.68 12.81 11.56
C LYS A 331 27.53 12.12 12.65
N THR A 332 28.83 12.38 12.70
CA THR A 332 29.69 11.82 13.76
C THR A 332 29.33 12.36 15.14
N GLN A 333 29.05 13.67 15.29
CA GLN A 333 28.63 14.25 16.58
C GLN A 333 27.31 13.66 17.10
N LEU A 334 26.38 13.31 16.22
CA LEU A 334 25.13 12.65 16.60
C LEU A 334 25.36 11.21 17.09
N LEU A 335 26.23 10.45 16.41
CA LEU A 335 26.62 9.10 16.82
C LEU A 335 27.36 9.11 18.17
N ASP A 336 28.32 10.02 18.36
CA ASP A 336 29.03 10.21 19.63
C ASP A 336 28.05 10.51 20.78
N THR A 337 26.99 11.30 20.50
CA THR A 337 25.96 11.65 21.48
C THR A 337 25.09 10.43 21.87
N ILE A 338 24.87 9.48 20.96
CA ILE A 338 24.16 8.23 21.21
C ILE A 338 25.03 7.30 22.06
N GLU A 339 26.31 7.12 21.72
CA GLU A 339 27.28 6.34 22.51
C GLU A 339 27.43 6.87 23.94
N ASP A 340 27.51 8.19 24.11
CA ASP A 340 27.56 8.83 25.43
C ASP A 340 26.34 8.48 26.31
N SER A 341 25.18 8.17 25.73
CA SER A 341 23.97 7.82 26.49
C SER A 341 24.03 6.46 27.18
N LYS A 342 24.93 5.57 26.74
CA LYS A 342 25.20 4.28 27.41
C LYS A 342 25.76 4.46 28.83
N TRP A 343 26.33 5.64 29.13
CA TRP A 343 27.02 5.93 30.39
C TRP A 343 26.54 7.21 31.11
N ASP A 344 25.99 8.20 30.40
CA ASP A 344 25.50 9.47 30.96
C ASP A 344 23.98 9.62 30.79
N GLU A 345 23.24 9.51 31.90
CA GLU A 345 21.79 9.72 31.94
C GLU A 345 21.39 11.13 31.46
N ARG A 346 22.26 12.13 31.60
CA ARG A 346 21.99 13.51 31.13
C ARG A 346 22.07 13.62 29.60
N ALA A 347 22.75 12.70 28.93
CA ALA A 347 22.79 12.62 27.48
C ALA A 347 21.51 12.00 26.89
N SER A 348 20.66 11.36 27.71
CA SER A 348 19.49 10.59 27.24
C SER A 348 18.55 11.37 26.32
N GLN A 349 18.14 12.59 26.69
CA GLN A 349 17.28 13.43 25.84
C GLN A 349 17.99 13.89 24.55
N ALA A 350 19.31 14.12 24.62
CA ALA A 350 20.12 14.49 23.46
C ALA A 350 20.28 13.31 22.50
N ALA A 351 20.45 12.10 23.03
CA ALA A 351 20.54 10.86 22.25
C ALA A 351 19.21 10.49 21.61
N ALA A 352 18.08 10.65 22.32
CA ALA A 352 16.74 10.45 21.75
C ALA A 352 16.49 11.39 20.57
N ASN A 353 16.85 12.67 20.71
CA ASN A 353 16.83 13.62 19.60
C ASN A 353 17.79 13.21 18.47
N ALA A 354 19.02 12.79 18.80
CA ALA A 354 20.05 12.46 17.82
C ALA A 354 19.70 11.25 16.97
N ILE A 355 19.21 10.16 17.57
CA ILE A 355 18.82 8.95 16.84
C ILE A 355 17.60 9.23 15.95
N SER A 356 16.62 10.02 16.40
CA SER A 356 15.50 10.44 15.56
C SER A 356 15.91 11.30 14.37
N ILE A 357 16.90 12.19 14.52
CA ILE A 357 17.47 12.94 13.39
C ILE A 357 18.15 11.99 12.40
N LEU A 358 18.90 10.99 12.88
CA LEU A 358 19.59 10.01 12.02
C LEU A 358 18.62 9.09 11.27
N VAL A 359 17.59 8.56 11.95
CA VAL A 359 16.53 7.76 11.33
C VAL A 359 15.78 8.59 10.28
N ARG A 360 15.43 9.85 10.59
CA ARG A 360 14.76 10.75 9.64
C ARG A 360 15.64 11.15 8.43
N ALA A 361 16.95 10.98 8.54
CA ALA A 361 17.95 11.15 7.49
C ALA A 361 18.30 9.82 6.78
N ASP A 362 17.42 8.82 6.83
CA ASP A 362 17.56 7.49 6.22
C ASP A 362 18.92 6.81 6.56
N THR A 363 19.46 7.02 7.76
CA THR A 363 20.68 6.33 8.24
C THR A 363 20.31 4.93 8.75
N PRO A 364 20.84 3.85 8.14
CA PRO A 364 20.63 2.50 8.64
C PRO A 364 21.52 2.21 9.87
N PHE A 365 20.98 1.40 10.79
CA PHE A 365 21.65 0.88 11.98
C PHE A 365 21.79 -0.65 11.93
N ILE A 366 21.90 -1.21 10.72
CA ILE A 366 22.03 -2.66 10.48
C ILE A 366 23.31 -3.17 11.16
N GLY A 367 23.19 -4.17 12.03
CA GLY A 367 24.31 -4.74 12.80
C GLY A 367 24.96 -3.80 13.82
N ALA A 368 24.30 -2.69 14.20
CA ALA A 368 24.87 -1.70 15.11
C ALA A 368 24.84 -2.15 16.59
N ASP A 369 25.93 -1.90 17.33
CA ASP A 369 25.96 -2.04 18.80
C ASP A 369 25.29 -0.82 19.45
N LEU A 370 24.02 -0.98 19.79
CA LEU A 370 23.22 -0.04 20.58
C LEU A 370 22.95 -0.60 21.99
N SER A 371 23.79 -1.51 22.48
CA SER A 371 23.60 -2.15 23.78
C SER A 371 23.67 -1.11 24.91
N GLY A 372 22.70 -1.17 25.83
CA GLY A 372 22.56 -0.22 26.95
C GLY A 372 22.19 1.22 26.56
N VAL A 373 21.83 1.50 25.31
CA VAL A 373 21.48 2.86 24.85
C VAL A 373 20.25 3.42 25.60
N ASN A 374 20.23 4.72 25.90
CA ASN A 374 19.20 5.33 26.74
C ASN A 374 18.41 6.43 26.01
N ILE A 375 17.39 6.03 25.23
CA ILE A 375 16.67 6.89 24.27
C ILE A 375 15.13 6.88 24.45
N PRO A 376 14.61 7.15 25.66
CA PRO A 376 13.18 7.16 25.90
C PRO A 376 12.48 8.26 25.09
N GLY A 377 11.32 7.94 24.52
CA GLY A 377 10.51 8.86 23.73
C GLY A 377 11.03 9.16 22.33
N ALA A 378 12.06 8.45 21.85
CA ALA A 378 12.58 8.61 20.49
C ALA A 378 11.54 8.23 19.42
N ASP A 379 11.56 8.95 18.30
CA ASP A 379 10.87 8.60 17.06
C ASP A 379 11.84 7.80 16.18
N LEU A 380 11.61 6.50 16.03
CA LEU A 380 12.40 5.56 15.23
C LEU A 380 11.61 5.00 14.04
N ARG A 381 10.49 5.65 13.68
CA ARG A 381 9.56 5.16 12.66
C ARG A 381 10.24 5.01 11.30
N GLY A 382 10.04 3.87 10.66
CA GLY A 382 10.64 3.55 9.37
C GLY A 382 12.15 3.26 9.40
N GLY A 383 12.79 3.26 10.58
CA GLY A 383 14.22 3.04 10.72
C GLY A 383 14.64 1.59 10.48
N GLN A 384 15.88 1.39 10.03
CA GLN A 384 16.43 0.08 9.71
C GLN A 384 17.39 -0.38 10.83
N PHE A 385 16.99 -1.41 11.59
CA PHE A 385 17.70 -1.94 12.77
C PHE A 385 17.89 -3.47 12.68
N ASP A 386 17.91 -4.04 11.48
CA ASP A 386 18.16 -5.47 11.28
C ASP A 386 19.51 -5.89 11.90
N SER A 387 19.51 -6.99 12.64
CA SER A 387 20.63 -7.56 13.41
C SER A 387 21.29 -6.57 14.41
N ALA A 388 20.62 -5.48 14.79
CA ALA A 388 21.14 -4.51 15.76
C ALA A 388 21.12 -5.09 17.19
N ASP A 389 22.16 -4.79 17.98
CA ASP A 389 22.19 -5.14 19.39
C ASP A 389 21.58 -4.04 20.25
N LEU A 390 20.43 -4.31 20.86
CA LEU A 390 19.69 -3.43 21.76
C LEU A 390 19.61 -4.04 23.17
N GLU A 391 20.50 -4.98 23.55
CA GLU A 391 20.47 -5.58 24.89
C GLU A 391 20.50 -4.50 25.98
N ARG A 392 19.56 -4.57 26.93
CA ARG A 392 19.39 -3.63 28.07
C ARG A 392 19.13 -2.18 27.67
N ALA A 393 18.79 -1.89 26.41
CA ALA A 393 18.40 -0.55 25.98
C ALA A 393 17.16 -0.02 26.75
N ASN A 394 17.09 1.29 26.96
CA ASN A 394 15.89 1.96 27.43
C ASN A 394 15.14 2.60 26.26
N LEU A 395 14.10 1.90 25.80
CA LEU A 395 13.23 2.25 24.69
C LEU A 395 11.85 2.72 25.17
N SER A 396 11.72 3.17 26.42
CA SER A 396 10.42 3.57 26.99
C SER A 396 9.75 4.69 26.18
N ASN A 397 8.48 4.54 25.80
CA ASN A 397 7.72 5.47 24.95
C ASN A 397 8.29 5.72 23.54
N VAL A 398 9.16 4.84 23.03
CA VAL A 398 9.71 4.95 21.66
C VAL A 398 8.66 4.55 20.62
N ASP A 399 8.60 5.29 19.51
CA ASP A 399 7.75 4.98 18.35
C ASP A 399 8.57 4.18 17.32
N LEU A 400 8.30 2.88 17.22
CA LEU A 400 8.98 1.92 16.35
C LEU A 400 8.20 1.62 15.06
N SER A 401 7.18 2.42 14.70
CA SER A 401 6.29 2.04 13.61
C SER A 401 6.94 2.00 12.23
N MET A 402 6.75 0.88 11.53
CA MET A 402 7.40 0.49 10.27
C MET A 402 8.91 0.30 10.38
N ALA A 403 9.47 0.09 11.58
CA ALA A 403 10.89 -0.17 11.76
C ALA A 403 11.26 -1.63 11.39
N TRP A 404 12.43 -1.83 10.79
CA TRP A 404 12.94 -3.16 10.45
C TRP A 404 13.79 -3.70 11.60
N LEU A 405 13.48 -4.88 12.10
CA LEU A 405 14.00 -5.44 13.36
C LEU A 405 14.32 -6.95 13.24
N ARG A 406 14.65 -7.46 12.05
CA ARG A 406 15.03 -8.86 11.86
C ARG A 406 16.24 -9.19 12.71
N GLU A 407 16.22 -10.31 13.43
CA GLU A 407 17.36 -10.78 14.25
C GLU A 407 17.89 -9.75 15.27
N ALA A 408 17.12 -8.71 15.61
CA ALA A 408 17.56 -7.69 16.55
C ALA A 408 17.59 -8.24 17.99
N ASN A 409 18.67 -8.00 18.73
CA ASN A 409 18.80 -8.46 20.11
C ASN A 409 18.15 -7.44 21.06
N LEU A 410 16.93 -7.68 21.53
CA LEU A 410 16.18 -6.81 22.44
C LEU A 410 16.23 -7.28 23.90
N ARG A 411 17.12 -8.22 24.21
CA ARG A 411 17.22 -8.89 25.50
C ARG A 411 17.28 -7.92 26.68
N LYS A 412 16.40 -8.09 27.67
CA LYS A 412 16.29 -7.22 28.86
C LYS A 412 16.07 -5.73 28.57
N ALA A 413 15.65 -5.34 27.36
CA ALA A 413 15.31 -3.95 27.07
C ALA A 413 14.09 -3.49 27.90
N ARG A 414 14.04 -2.19 28.21
CA ARG A 414 12.85 -1.54 28.79
C ARG A 414 12.00 -0.98 27.67
N MET A 415 10.79 -1.49 27.51
CA MET A 415 9.88 -1.18 26.40
C MET A 415 8.53 -0.65 26.88
N SER A 416 8.48 -0.05 28.08
CA SER A 416 7.24 0.51 28.64
C SER A 416 6.70 1.66 27.78
N GLY A 417 5.51 1.48 27.23
CA GLY A 417 4.84 2.45 26.37
C GLY A 417 5.40 2.55 24.94
N VAL A 418 6.27 1.60 24.52
CA VAL A 418 6.69 1.49 23.12
C VAL A 418 5.46 1.41 22.21
N GLN A 419 5.54 2.06 21.06
CA GLN A 419 4.48 2.07 20.07
C GLN A 419 5.00 1.42 18.79
N PHE A 420 4.67 0.15 18.57
CA PHE A 420 4.91 -0.47 17.28
C PHE A 420 3.96 0.08 16.21
N ARG A 421 2.73 0.49 16.56
CA ARG A 421 1.66 1.06 15.68
C ARG A 421 1.45 0.34 14.34
N GLU A 422 1.89 -0.89 14.24
CA GLU A 422 1.81 -1.74 13.07
C GLU A 422 0.63 -2.69 13.26
N LEU A 423 -0.01 -3.01 12.14
CA LEU A 423 -1.37 -3.52 12.15
C LEU A 423 -1.36 -5.03 12.44
N PRO A 424 -2.04 -5.50 13.51
CA PRO A 424 -2.12 -6.92 13.81
C PRO A 424 -2.71 -7.70 12.64
N TYR A 425 -2.18 -8.91 12.42
CA TYR A 425 -2.96 -9.98 11.83
C TYR A 425 -3.01 -11.15 12.80
N LEU A 426 -4.19 -11.71 13.00
CA LEU A 426 -4.43 -12.91 13.78
C LEU A 426 -4.59 -14.07 12.79
N GLU A 427 -3.66 -15.02 12.81
CA GLU A 427 -3.75 -16.25 12.03
C GLU A 427 -4.92 -17.11 12.54
N MET A 428 -5.69 -17.62 11.60
CA MET A 428 -6.90 -18.41 11.83
C MET A 428 -6.64 -19.88 11.49
N PRO A 429 -7.38 -20.83 12.10
CA PRO A 429 -7.28 -22.24 11.71
C PRO A 429 -7.61 -22.44 10.22
N ASP A 430 -8.52 -21.64 9.65
CA ASP A 430 -9.01 -21.79 8.28
C ASP A 430 -9.41 -20.45 7.62
N LEU A 431 -9.78 -20.51 6.33
CA LEU A 431 -10.18 -19.38 5.50
C LEU A 431 -11.34 -18.58 6.11
N VAL A 432 -11.14 -17.29 6.37
CA VAL A 432 -12.20 -16.43 6.89
C VAL A 432 -13.21 -16.13 5.78
N TYR A 433 -14.46 -16.56 5.98
CA TYR A 433 -15.54 -16.28 5.04
C TYR A 433 -16.38 -15.06 5.46
N ASN A 434 -16.78 -15.00 6.74
CA ASN A 434 -17.58 -13.90 7.26
C ASN A 434 -17.13 -13.48 8.67
N ILE A 435 -17.47 -12.24 9.04
CA ILE A 435 -17.13 -11.62 10.31
C ILE A 435 -18.34 -10.81 10.80
N GLY A 436 -18.80 -11.10 12.00
CA GLY A 436 -19.79 -10.29 12.72
C GLY A 436 -19.16 -9.63 13.94
N LEU A 437 -19.43 -8.34 14.15
CA LEU A 437 -19.01 -7.64 15.35
C LEU A 437 -20.24 -7.26 16.19
N SER A 438 -20.11 -7.39 17.51
CA SER A 438 -21.13 -6.99 18.48
C SER A 438 -21.30 -5.46 18.54
N SER A 439 -22.48 -5.01 18.96
CA SER A 439 -22.83 -3.58 19.02
C SER A 439 -22.08 -2.79 20.10
N ASP A 440 -21.61 -3.46 21.14
CA ASP A 440 -20.68 -2.91 22.15
C ASP A 440 -19.22 -2.95 21.67
N GLY A 441 -18.91 -3.77 20.67
CA GLY A 441 -17.60 -3.95 20.10
C GLY A 441 -16.71 -4.90 20.90
N GLU A 442 -17.21 -5.55 21.95
CA GLU A 442 -16.42 -6.41 22.86
C GLU A 442 -16.17 -7.82 22.30
N ARG A 443 -17.00 -8.26 21.33
CA ARG A 443 -17.01 -9.62 20.77
C ARG A 443 -17.00 -9.64 19.26
N LEU A 444 -16.14 -10.46 18.68
CA LEU A 444 -16.01 -10.74 17.25
C LEU A 444 -16.39 -12.20 16.97
N ALA A 445 -17.39 -12.43 16.13
CA ALA A 445 -17.71 -13.75 15.59
C ALA A 445 -17.09 -13.91 14.20
N VAL A 446 -16.53 -15.08 13.91
CA VAL A 446 -15.77 -15.38 12.70
C VAL A 446 -16.25 -16.73 12.17
N SER A 447 -16.64 -16.82 10.90
CA SER A 447 -17.00 -18.10 10.26
C SER A 447 -15.98 -18.50 9.20
N TYR A 448 -15.73 -19.82 9.11
CA TYR A 448 -14.72 -20.40 8.22
C TYR A 448 -15.33 -21.19 7.06
N LEU A 449 -14.64 -21.23 5.93
CA LEU A 449 -15.16 -21.84 4.69
C LEU A 449 -15.13 -23.37 4.66
N SER A 450 -14.09 -24.00 5.22
CA SER A 450 -13.90 -25.46 5.14
C SER A 450 -14.41 -26.15 6.41
N GLY A 451 -14.08 -25.60 7.58
CA GLY A 451 -14.40 -26.22 8.88
C GLY A 451 -15.86 -26.14 9.33
N ARG A 452 -16.68 -25.25 8.75
CA ARG A 452 -18.04 -24.92 9.24
C ARG A 452 -18.11 -24.65 10.75
N THR A 453 -17.04 -24.09 11.32
CA THR A 453 -16.98 -23.65 12.71
C THR A 453 -17.20 -22.13 12.80
N VAL A 454 -17.65 -21.68 13.97
CA VAL A 454 -17.82 -20.27 14.30
C VAL A 454 -17.07 -19.97 15.60
N SER A 455 -15.94 -19.29 15.46
CA SER A 455 -15.12 -18.82 16.58
C SER A 455 -15.59 -17.46 17.09
N ILE A 456 -15.66 -17.32 18.41
CA ILE A 456 -15.97 -16.08 19.11
C ILE A 456 -14.71 -15.60 19.83
N TYR A 457 -14.24 -14.40 19.49
CA TYR A 457 -13.07 -13.75 20.09
C TYR A 457 -13.47 -12.53 20.94
N ASP A 458 -12.77 -12.33 22.05
CA ASP A 458 -12.78 -11.09 22.84
C ASP A 458 -11.93 -10.04 22.12
N THR A 459 -12.46 -8.86 21.82
CA THR A 459 -11.73 -7.82 21.06
C THR A 459 -10.75 -7.00 21.90
N THR A 460 -10.82 -7.11 23.22
CA THR A 460 -9.92 -6.43 24.16
C THR A 460 -8.64 -7.22 24.40
N THR A 461 -8.73 -8.56 24.39
CA THR A 461 -7.61 -9.49 24.61
C THR A 461 -7.22 -10.32 23.38
N TRP A 462 -8.06 -10.30 22.33
CA TRP A 462 -7.98 -11.16 21.13
C TRP A 462 -7.90 -12.65 21.46
N SER A 463 -8.45 -13.08 22.60
CA SER A 463 -8.52 -14.48 23.02
C SER A 463 -9.78 -15.14 22.46
N LEU A 464 -9.65 -16.41 22.08
CA LEU A 464 -10.80 -17.26 21.75
C LEU A 464 -11.60 -17.49 23.05
N ILE A 465 -12.91 -17.23 23.02
CA ILE A 465 -13.81 -17.42 24.17
C ILE A 465 -14.72 -18.64 23.98
N ALA A 466 -15.09 -18.94 22.72
CA ALA A 466 -15.90 -20.08 22.35
C ALA A 466 -15.62 -20.46 20.89
N ASP A 467 -15.68 -21.75 20.59
CA ASP A 467 -15.72 -22.30 19.24
C ASP A 467 -16.79 -23.40 19.20
N TYR A 468 -17.50 -23.53 18.08
CA TYR A 468 -18.56 -24.52 17.88
C TYR A 468 -18.90 -24.69 16.39
N PRO A 469 -19.40 -25.87 15.98
CA PRO A 469 -19.93 -26.06 14.63
C PRO A 469 -21.14 -25.14 14.38
N GLY A 470 -21.15 -24.47 13.23
CA GLY A 470 -22.07 -23.38 12.92
C GLY A 470 -22.29 -23.11 11.43
N GLY A 471 -22.95 -21.98 11.14
CA GLY A 471 -23.36 -21.61 9.78
C GLY A 471 -22.33 -20.81 9.00
N ASP A 472 -22.37 -20.93 7.67
CA ASP A 472 -21.44 -20.29 6.73
C ASP A 472 -21.51 -18.75 6.84
N THR A 473 -22.73 -18.20 6.89
CA THR A 473 -22.97 -16.75 7.01
C THR A 473 -23.56 -16.41 8.38
N ILE A 474 -23.02 -15.38 9.02
CA ILE A 474 -23.28 -15.05 10.43
C ILE A 474 -23.68 -13.59 10.62
N ALA A 475 -24.50 -13.30 11.63
CA ALA A 475 -24.79 -11.95 12.09
C ALA A 475 -25.05 -11.92 13.59
N ILE A 476 -24.42 -11.01 14.33
CA ILE A 476 -24.68 -10.82 15.76
C ILE A 476 -25.92 -9.92 15.93
N SER A 477 -26.80 -10.28 16.86
CA SER A 477 -27.99 -9.46 17.18
C SER A 477 -27.59 -8.10 17.77
N PRO A 478 -28.40 -7.03 17.60
CA PRO A 478 -28.16 -5.72 18.23
C PRO A 478 -28.10 -5.73 19.77
N SER A 479 -28.40 -6.87 20.40
CA SER A 479 -28.32 -7.07 21.86
C SER A 479 -26.98 -7.65 22.33
N GLY A 480 -26.11 -8.08 21.41
CA GLY A 480 -24.86 -8.79 21.70
C GLY A 480 -25.00 -10.22 22.22
N ARG A 481 -26.23 -10.73 22.42
CA ARG A 481 -26.49 -12.02 23.10
C ARG A 481 -26.83 -13.17 22.16
N GLU A 482 -27.58 -12.90 21.09
CA GLU A 482 -27.95 -13.91 20.10
C GLU A 482 -27.10 -13.79 18.84
N LEU A 483 -26.76 -14.93 18.24
CA LEU A 483 -26.13 -15.07 16.93
C LEU A 483 -27.14 -15.65 15.95
N ALA A 484 -27.26 -15.04 14.76
CA ALA A 484 -27.91 -15.63 13.61
C ALA A 484 -26.89 -16.37 12.75
N GLN A 485 -27.26 -17.56 12.28
CA GLN A 485 -26.43 -18.45 11.49
C GLN A 485 -27.23 -18.96 10.29
N GLY A 486 -26.77 -18.67 9.08
CA GLY A 486 -27.36 -19.15 7.83
C GLY A 486 -26.52 -20.29 7.27
N PHE A 487 -27.18 -21.37 6.91
CA PHE A 487 -26.55 -22.60 6.46
C PHE A 487 -26.72 -22.81 4.96
N TRP A 488 -25.76 -23.52 4.37
CA TRP A 488 -25.83 -24.04 3.01
C TRP A 488 -27.05 -24.94 2.75
N ASN A 489 -27.64 -25.53 3.80
CA ASN A 489 -28.86 -26.36 3.73
C ASN A 489 -30.19 -25.56 3.75
N ASN A 490 -30.12 -24.25 3.48
CA ASN A 490 -31.26 -23.33 3.35
C ASN A 490 -31.97 -22.98 4.67
N THR A 491 -31.42 -23.41 5.82
CA THR A 491 -31.98 -23.07 7.14
C THR A 491 -31.28 -21.87 7.77
N LEU A 492 -32.03 -21.14 8.60
CA LEU A 492 -31.55 -20.04 9.42
C LEU A 492 -31.76 -20.43 10.90
N ALA A 493 -30.69 -20.51 11.68
CA ALA A 493 -30.77 -20.68 13.13
C ALA A 493 -30.52 -19.35 13.85
N LEU A 494 -31.26 -19.11 14.93
CA LEU A 494 -30.93 -18.08 15.94
C LEU A 494 -30.60 -18.79 17.23
N GLY A 495 -29.44 -18.53 17.81
CA GLY A 495 -28.95 -19.20 19.02
C GLY A 495 -28.23 -18.25 19.98
N ASP A 496 -27.89 -18.76 21.15
CA ASP A 496 -27.03 -18.07 22.11
C ASP A 496 -25.59 -17.99 21.57
N ILE A 497 -24.97 -16.80 21.64
CA ILE A 497 -23.65 -16.54 21.03
C ILE A 497 -22.51 -17.34 21.66
N MET A 498 -22.59 -17.70 22.93
CA MET A 498 -21.50 -18.39 23.64
C MET A 498 -21.54 -19.90 23.45
N THR A 499 -22.73 -20.47 23.30
CA THR A 499 -22.96 -21.92 23.27
C THR A 499 -23.33 -22.45 21.88
N GLY A 500 -23.51 -21.58 20.89
CA GLY A 500 -24.01 -21.92 19.54
C GLY A 500 -25.44 -22.47 19.50
N LYS A 501 -26.07 -22.70 20.67
CA LYS A 501 -27.27 -23.51 20.80
C LYS A 501 -28.49 -22.79 20.24
N ALA A 502 -29.07 -23.35 19.18
CA ALA A 502 -30.24 -22.81 18.52
C ALA A 502 -31.47 -22.72 19.45
N ARG A 503 -32.02 -21.51 19.57
CA ARG A 503 -33.34 -21.21 20.17
C ARG A 503 -34.46 -21.32 19.14
N LEU A 504 -34.20 -20.89 17.91
CA LEU A 504 -35.12 -20.97 16.77
C LEU A 504 -34.39 -21.53 15.56
N ALA A 505 -35.05 -22.43 14.82
CA ALA A 505 -34.65 -22.84 13.49
C ALA A 505 -35.78 -22.48 12.51
N MET A 506 -35.43 -21.76 11.45
CA MET A 506 -36.35 -21.26 10.43
C MET A 506 -35.98 -21.91 9.09
N ALA A 507 -36.94 -22.62 8.51
CA ALA A 507 -36.83 -23.21 7.18
C ALA A 507 -37.81 -22.54 6.23
N GLY A 508 -37.38 -22.29 4.99
CA GLY A 508 -38.27 -21.74 3.95
C GLY A 508 -37.59 -21.23 2.70
N HIS A 509 -36.29 -20.89 2.75
CA HIS A 509 -35.49 -20.76 1.53
C HIS A 509 -35.35 -22.13 0.85
N THR A 510 -35.18 -22.13 -0.48
CA THR A 510 -35.01 -23.36 -1.27
C THR A 510 -33.57 -23.59 -1.76
N ASP A 511 -32.67 -22.66 -1.47
CA ASP A 511 -31.22 -22.74 -1.72
C ASP A 511 -30.46 -21.92 -0.65
N ALA A 512 -29.14 -22.01 -0.66
CA ALA A 512 -28.20 -21.48 0.33
C ALA A 512 -28.49 -20.02 0.73
N ILE A 513 -28.36 -19.73 2.03
CA ILE A 513 -28.42 -18.35 2.54
C ILE A 513 -27.05 -17.70 2.33
N THR A 514 -27.01 -16.55 1.68
CA THR A 514 -25.77 -15.84 1.30
C THR A 514 -25.42 -14.72 2.29
N CYS A 515 -26.42 -14.00 2.78
CA CYS A 515 -26.25 -12.83 3.64
C CYS A 515 -27.42 -12.67 4.60
N ILE A 516 -27.14 -12.16 5.80
CA ILE A 516 -28.09 -11.96 6.90
C ILE A 516 -27.97 -10.54 7.42
N SER A 517 -29.09 -9.86 7.70
CA SER A 517 -29.11 -8.55 8.35
C SER A 517 -30.24 -8.47 9.38
N TYR A 518 -29.93 -8.02 10.59
CA TYR A 518 -30.92 -7.69 11.62
C TYR A 518 -31.49 -6.28 11.41
N SER A 519 -32.78 -6.10 11.71
CA SER A 519 -33.33 -4.77 11.96
C SER A 519 -32.69 -4.15 13.21
N VAL A 520 -32.53 -2.83 13.27
CA VAL A 520 -31.88 -2.11 14.39
C VAL A 520 -32.54 -2.42 15.73
N ASN A 521 -33.86 -2.58 15.75
CA ASN A 521 -34.60 -2.95 16.97
C ASN A 521 -34.54 -4.44 17.35
N GLY A 522 -33.87 -5.29 16.55
CA GLY A 522 -33.70 -6.73 16.78
C GLY A 522 -34.96 -7.60 16.61
N THR A 523 -36.13 -7.04 16.26
CA THR A 523 -37.41 -7.80 16.16
C THR A 523 -37.63 -8.49 14.82
N ARG A 524 -36.90 -8.07 13.78
CA ARG A 524 -36.91 -8.65 12.44
C ARG A 524 -35.50 -9.02 12.00
N ILE A 525 -35.41 -10.00 11.11
CA ILE A 525 -34.18 -10.39 10.44
C ILE A 525 -34.48 -10.62 8.95
N ALA A 526 -33.57 -10.21 8.08
CA ALA A 526 -33.68 -10.36 6.64
C ALA A 526 -32.57 -11.29 6.13
N THR A 527 -32.91 -12.17 5.19
CA THR A 527 -32.00 -13.13 4.59
C THR A 527 -32.04 -13.06 3.07
N ALA A 528 -30.87 -13.03 2.45
CA ALA A 528 -30.66 -13.22 1.02
C ALA A 528 -30.30 -14.68 0.72
N SER A 529 -30.71 -15.19 -0.43
CA SER A 529 -30.43 -16.57 -0.83
C SER A 529 -30.08 -16.69 -2.31
N LYS A 530 -29.42 -17.80 -2.65
CA LYS A 530 -29.28 -18.28 -4.02
C LYS A 530 -30.61 -18.55 -4.72
N ASP A 531 -31.70 -18.76 -3.96
CA ASP A 531 -33.05 -19.01 -4.47
C ASP A 531 -33.74 -17.79 -5.13
N THR A 532 -33.01 -16.71 -5.37
CA THR A 532 -33.44 -15.43 -5.95
C THR A 532 -34.41 -14.60 -5.08
N THR A 533 -34.73 -15.05 -3.86
CA THR A 533 -35.61 -14.33 -2.94
C THR A 533 -34.87 -13.66 -1.79
N VAL A 534 -35.47 -12.59 -1.27
CA VAL A 534 -35.13 -12.04 0.06
C VAL A 534 -36.30 -12.32 0.99
N ARG A 535 -36.03 -12.81 2.20
CA ARG A 535 -37.08 -13.10 3.20
C ARG A 535 -36.89 -12.27 4.44
N ILE A 536 -37.99 -11.72 4.95
CA ILE A 536 -38.04 -11.05 6.24
C ILE A 536 -38.74 -11.99 7.23
N TRP A 537 -38.15 -12.21 8.39
CA TRP A 537 -38.64 -13.09 9.46
C TRP A 537 -38.81 -12.31 10.76
N SER A 538 -39.68 -12.79 11.65
CA SER A 538 -39.72 -12.32 13.04
C SER A 538 -38.75 -13.13 13.91
N THR A 539 -37.91 -12.44 14.68
CA THR A 539 -36.96 -13.07 15.63
C THR A 539 -37.65 -13.59 16.91
N LEU A 540 -38.90 -13.22 17.12
CA LEU A 540 -39.70 -13.62 18.28
C LEU A 540 -40.24 -15.06 18.12
N ASP A 541 -40.87 -15.35 16.98
CA ASP A 541 -41.61 -16.60 16.75
C ASP A 541 -41.17 -17.38 15.49
N GLY A 542 -40.14 -16.90 14.79
CA GLY A 542 -39.54 -17.57 13.63
C GLY A 542 -40.40 -17.55 12.36
N LYS A 543 -41.50 -16.81 12.31
CA LYS A 543 -42.34 -16.78 11.11
C LYS A 543 -41.76 -15.87 10.03
N SER A 544 -41.83 -16.33 8.78
CA SER A 544 -41.62 -15.47 7.61
C SER A 544 -42.78 -14.47 7.53
N LEU A 545 -42.44 -13.18 7.54
CA LEU A 545 -43.36 -12.05 7.44
C LEU A 545 -43.61 -11.68 5.98
N HIS A 546 -42.53 -11.59 5.18
CA HIS A 546 -42.57 -11.26 3.76
C HIS A 546 -41.56 -12.12 2.98
N VAL A 547 -41.92 -12.46 1.74
CA VAL A 547 -41.04 -13.05 0.73
C VAL A 547 -40.97 -12.06 -0.43
N LEU A 548 -39.84 -11.38 -0.57
CA LEU A 548 -39.61 -10.37 -1.58
C LEU A 548 -39.10 -11.07 -2.85
N GLN A 549 -39.91 -11.03 -3.90
CA GLN A 549 -39.62 -11.65 -5.19
C GLN A 549 -39.40 -10.55 -6.24
N GLY A 550 -38.40 -10.73 -7.10
CA GLY A 550 -38.14 -9.79 -8.19
C GLY A 550 -36.69 -9.75 -8.68
N HIS A 551 -35.72 -10.28 -7.93
CA HIS A 551 -34.38 -10.57 -8.47
C HIS A 551 -34.43 -11.74 -9.46
N LEU A 552 -33.58 -11.70 -10.49
CA LEU A 552 -33.54 -12.71 -11.55
C LEU A 552 -32.41 -13.75 -11.37
N GLN A 553 -31.49 -13.53 -10.44
CA GLN A 553 -30.38 -14.42 -10.10
C GLN A 553 -30.14 -14.40 -8.59
N THR A 554 -29.15 -15.17 -8.13
CA THR A 554 -28.69 -15.21 -6.73
C THR A 554 -28.62 -13.83 -6.11
N VAL A 555 -29.23 -13.66 -4.93
CA VAL A 555 -29.08 -12.45 -4.13
C VAL A 555 -27.81 -12.61 -3.30
N MET A 556 -26.88 -11.66 -3.40
CA MET A 556 -25.56 -11.72 -2.75
C MET A 556 -25.54 -11.01 -1.40
N GLY A 557 -26.30 -9.92 -1.25
CA GLY A 557 -26.29 -9.08 -0.06
C GLY A 557 -27.67 -8.54 0.28
N VAL A 558 -27.93 -8.35 1.58
CA VAL A 558 -29.13 -7.71 2.12
C VAL A 558 -28.76 -6.88 3.35
N VAL A 559 -29.33 -5.68 3.48
CA VAL A 559 -29.03 -4.78 4.62
C VAL A 559 -30.24 -3.91 4.98
N PHE A 560 -30.59 -3.87 6.28
CA PHE A 560 -31.56 -2.90 6.79
C PHE A 560 -30.96 -1.50 6.86
N SER A 561 -31.79 -0.49 6.55
CA SER A 561 -31.45 0.91 6.84
C SER A 561 -31.35 1.15 8.37
N PRO A 562 -30.51 2.10 8.85
CA PRO A 562 -30.40 2.44 10.27
C PRO A 562 -31.68 2.98 10.93
N THR A 563 -32.72 3.23 10.13
CA THR A 563 -34.04 3.71 10.59
C THR A 563 -35.13 2.65 10.52
N ASP A 564 -34.80 1.40 10.14
CA ASP A 564 -35.73 0.29 9.89
C ASP A 564 -36.85 0.60 8.85
N SER A 565 -36.70 1.69 8.09
CA SER A 565 -37.70 2.22 7.14
C SER A 565 -37.55 1.67 5.72
N GLN A 566 -36.35 1.24 5.36
CA GLN A 566 -36.00 0.60 4.09
C GLN A 566 -35.15 -0.66 4.31
N LEU A 567 -35.20 -1.56 3.34
CA LEU A 567 -34.31 -2.71 3.20
C LEU A 567 -33.68 -2.66 1.80
N ALA A 568 -32.36 -2.79 1.69
CA ALA A 568 -31.67 -2.89 0.40
C ALA A 568 -31.20 -4.32 0.12
N SER A 569 -31.24 -4.75 -1.13
CA SER A 569 -30.70 -6.05 -1.59
C SER A 569 -29.97 -5.93 -2.91
N CYS A 570 -28.92 -6.73 -3.10
CA CYS A 570 -28.10 -6.75 -4.31
C CYS A 570 -27.86 -8.17 -4.83
N SER A 571 -27.62 -8.32 -6.13
CA SER A 571 -27.62 -9.62 -6.81
C SER A 571 -26.69 -9.68 -8.01
N ASN A 572 -26.42 -10.91 -8.45
CA ASN A 572 -25.78 -11.19 -9.72
C ASN A 572 -26.60 -10.71 -10.93
N ASP A 573 -27.90 -10.42 -10.77
CA ASP A 573 -28.73 -9.78 -11.81
C ASP A 573 -28.34 -8.32 -12.13
N ARG A 574 -27.25 -7.82 -11.54
CA ARG A 574 -26.64 -6.49 -11.71
C ARG A 574 -27.44 -5.35 -11.08
N MET A 575 -28.56 -5.66 -10.42
CA MET A 575 -29.45 -4.66 -9.85
C MET A 575 -29.30 -4.56 -8.33
N VAL A 576 -29.49 -3.36 -7.82
CA VAL A 576 -29.78 -3.12 -6.40
C VAL A 576 -31.25 -2.72 -6.28
N ARG A 577 -31.97 -3.33 -5.33
CA ARG A 577 -33.39 -3.08 -5.06
C ARG A 577 -33.56 -2.55 -3.65
N ILE A 578 -34.37 -1.51 -3.49
CA ILE A 578 -34.78 -0.96 -2.18
C ILE A 578 -36.26 -1.29 -1.97
N TRP A 579 -36.58 -1.87 -0.81
CA TRP A 579 -37.90 -2.36 -0.44
C TRP A 579 -38.43 -1.67 0.82
N ASP A 580 -39.75 -1.59 0.96
CA ASP A 580 -40.41 -1.26 2.22
C ASP A 580 -40.49 -2.55 3.08
N PRO A 581 -39.83 -2.61 4.26
CA PRO A 581 -39.82 -3.81 5.09
C PRO A 581 -41.13 -4.05 5.88
N GLN A 582 -42.10 -3.13 5.84
CA GLN A 582 -43.43 -3.28 6.45
C GLN A 582 -44.48 -3.83 5.49
N THR A 583 -44.40 -3.50 4.20
CA THR A 583 -45.34 -4.00 3.18
C THR A 583 -44.75 -5.11 2.32
N GLY A 584 -43.43 -5.08 2.10
CA GLY A 584 -42.72 -5.92 1.15
C GLY A 584 -42.71 -5.38 -0.29
N ASP A 585 -43.17 -4.14 -0.50
CA ASP A 585 -43.20 -3.52 -1.83
C ASP A 585 -41.82 -3.02 -2.26
N LEU A 586 -41.56 -3.04 -3.58
CA LEU A 586 -40.38 -2.42 -4.19
C LEU A 586 -40.54 -0.90 -4.24
N VAL A 587 -39.60 -0.16 -3.66
CA VAL A 587 -39.57 1.31 -3.61
C VAL A 587 -38.70 1.88 -4.72
N PHE A 588 -37.47 1.38 -4.87
CA PHE A 588 -36.54 1.81 -5.94
C PHE A 588 -35.84 0.61 -6.58
N LEU A 589 -35.60 0.73 -7.88
CA LEU A 589 -34.77 -0.15 -8.69
C LEU A 589 -33.58 0.68 -9.18
N LEU A 590 -32.37 0.23 -8.87
CA LEU A 590 -31.13 0.97 -9.10
C LEU A 590 -30.31 0.25 -10.19
N GLU A 591 -30.29 0.84 -11.39
CA GLU A 591 -29.73 0.25 -12.61
C GLU A 591 -28.53 1.08 -13.08
N ASP A 592 -27.30 0.67 -12.72
CA ASP A 592 -26.05 1.30 -13.22
C ASP A 592 -24.81 0.38 -13.15
N HIS A 593 -24.83 -0.68 -12.32
CA HIS A 593 -23.75 -1.67 -12.30
C HIS A 593 -23.71 -2.46 -13.62
N THR A 594 -22.51 -2.58 -14.20
CA THR A 594 -22.29 -3.27 -15.48
C THR A 594 -22.13 -4.78 -15.31
N ASN A 595 -21.86 -5.24 -14.08
CA ASN A 595 -21.64 -6.64 -13.72
C ASN A 595 -22.26 -6.97 -12.33
N HIS A 596 -22.10 -8.21 -11.85
CA HIS A 596 -22.71 -8.71 -10.61
C HIS A 596 -22.40 -7.83 -9.39
N VAL A 597 -23.42 -7.51 -8.58
CA VAL A 597 -23.27 -6.73 -7.34
C VAL A 597 -23.12 -7.67 -6.15
N ARG A 598 -22.04 -7.48 -5.37
CA ARG A 598 -21.60 -8.41 -4.32
C ARG A 598 -21.97 -7.95 -2.91
N ALA A 599 -21.89 -6.65 -2.64
CA ALA A 599 -22.22 -6.10 -1.33
C ALA A 599 -22.95 -4.76 -1.41
N VAL A 600 -23.70 -4.45 -0.34
CA VAL A 600 -24.41 -3.19 -0.11
C VAL A 600 -24.28 -2.77 1.35
N ALA A 601 -24.15 -1.47 1.60
CA ALA A 601 -24.08 -0.91 2.96
C ALA A 601 -24.78 0.46 3.01
N TYR A 602 -25.63 0.68 4.02
CA TYR A 602 -26.18 2.03 4.29
C TYR A 602 -25.15 2.87 5.06
N SER A 603 -25.12 4.16 4.76
CA SER A 603 -24.47 5.17 5.61
C SER A 603 -25.16 5.25 6.99
N PRO A 604 -24.47 5.62 8.09
CA PRO A 604 -25.05 5.64 9.44
C PRO A 604 -26.26 6.58 9.59
N ASN A 605 -26.31 7.65 8.80
CA ASN A 605 -27.44 8.58 8.76
C ASN A 605 -28.61 8.11 7.86
N GLY A 606 -28.46 6.99 7.15
CA GLY A 606 -29.45 6.41 6.24
C GLY A 606 -29.73 7.21 4.97
N CYS A 607 -28.98 8.27 4.67
CA CYS A 607 -29.21 9.15 3.51
C CYS A 607 -28.52 8.68 2.22
N GLN A 608 -27.46 7.87 2.37
CA GLN A 608 -26.74 7.22 1.28
C GLN A 608 -26.75 5.70 1.42
N LEU A 609 -26.76 5.00 0.29
CA LEU A 609 -26.51 3.57 0.14
C LEU A 609 -25.27 3.38 -0.75
N ALA A 610 -24.30 2.58 -0.31
CA ALA A 610 -23.17 2.15 -1.12
C ALA A 610 -23.43 0.76 -1.70
N SER A 611 -22.97 0.50 -2.93
CA SER A 611 -22.94 -0.83 -3.55
C SER A 611 -21.63 -1.08 -4.29
N CYS A 612 -21.14 -2.32 -4.29
CA CYS A 612 -19.93 -2.72 -5.04
C CYS A 612 -20.12 -4.07 -5.72
N GLY A 613 -19.31 -4.36 -6.73
CA GLY A 613 -19.43 -5.59 -7.49
C GLY A 613 -18.18 -6.03 -8.25
N VAL A 614 -18.40 -6.96 -9.18
CA VAL A 614 -17.41 -7.53 -10.08
C VAL A 614 -16.90 -6.51 -11.11
N ASP A 615 -17.60 -5.40 -11.30
CA ASP A 615 -17.15 -4.26 -12.12
C ASP A 615 -16.08 -3.38 -11.43
N GLY A 616 -15.70 -3.70 -10.19
CA GLY A 616 -14.66 -3.01 -9.42
C GLY A 616 -15.00 -1.58 -9.02
N ALA A 617 -16.23 -1.13 -9.30
CA ALA A 617 -16.70 0.21 -9.01
C ALA A 617 -17.62 0.21 -7.80
N VAL A 618 -17.36 1.14 -6.87
CA VAL A 618 -18.28 1.43 -5.76
C VAL A 618 -19.21 2.56 -6.21
N ARG A 619 -20.52 2.40 -5.99
CA ARG A 619 -21.54 3.39 -6.33
C ARG A 619 -22.26 3.87 -5.09
N LEU A 620 -22.47 5.18 -5.00
CA LEU A 620 -23.18 5.84 -3.91
C LEU A 620 -24.53 6.35 -4.42
N TRP A 621 -25.60 5.97 -3.76
CA TRP A 621 -26.98 6.24 -4.16
C TRP A 621 -27.70 7.05 -3.08
N ASN A 622 -28.57 7.96 -3.50
CA ASN A 622 -29.48 8.67 -2.61
C ASN A 622 -30.67 7.78 -2.23
N THR A 623 -30.87 7.55 -0.94
CA THR A 623 -31.89 6.61 -0.44
C THR A 623 -33.33 7.15 -0.54
N PHE A 624 -33.51 8.46 -0.71
CA PHE A 624 -34.82 9.11 -0.82
C PHE A 624 -35.27 9.32 -2.27
N THR A 625 -34.35 9.35 -3.24
CA THR A 625 -34.66 9.58 -4.66
C THR A 625 -34.31 8.41 -5.58
N GLY A 626 -33.52 7.43 -5.11
CA GLY A 626 -32.98 6.36 -5.94
C GLY A 626 -31.94 6.82 -6.96
N MET A 627 -31.49 8.08 -6.91
CA MET A 627 -30.52 8.60 -7.87
C MET A 627 -29.08 8.26 -7.46
N LEU A 628 -28.26 7.93 -8.46
CA LEU A 628 -26.80 7.84 -8.32
C LEU A 628 -26.23 9.23 -7.95
N LEU A 629 -25.42 9.28 -6.89
CA LEU A 629 -24.72 10.48 -6.43
C LEU A 629 -23.29 10.52 -6.98
N HIS A 630 -22.54 9.44 -6.77
CA HIS A 630 -21.14 9.31 -7.18
C HIS A 630 -20.83 7.87 -7.57
N THR A 631 -20.03 7.70 -8.62
CA THR A 631 -19.35 6.45 -8.94
C THR A 631 -17.88 6.62 -8.59
N LEU A 632 -17.38 5.82 -7.66
CA LEU A 632 -15.99 5.86 -7.21
C LEU A 632 -15.10 5.20 -8.28
N PRO A 633 -13.84 5.65 -8.46
CA PRO A 633 -12.94 5.12 -9.49
C PRO A 633 -12.79 3.60 -9.40
N SER A 634 -12.99 2.89 -10.51
CA SER A 634 -12.87 1.42 -10.52
C SER A 634 -11.49 0.97 -10.03
N THR A 635 -11.46 -0.06 -9.20
CA THR A 635 -10.23 -0.66 -8.66
C THR A 635 -9.61 -1.69 -9.61
N PHE A 636 -10.21 -1.91 -10.79
CA PHE A 636 -9.88 -2.99 -11.74
C PHE A 636 -9.80 -4.39 -11.09
N SER A 637 -10.43 -4.54 -9.93
CA SER A 637 -10.40 -5.75 -9.10
C SER A 637 -11.80 -6.00 -8.53
N ILE A 638 -12.15 -7.28 -8.37
CA ILE A 638 -13.48 -7.67 -7.90
C ILE A 638 -13.62 -7.27 -6.43
N LEU A 639 -14.60 -6.42 -6.12
CA LEU A 639 -14.90 -6.02 -4.75
C LEU A 639 -15.87 -7.02 -4.11
N ALA A 640 -15.47 -7.57 -2.96
CA ALA A 640 -16.18 -8.62 -2.25
C ALA A 640 -17.13 -8.09 -1.17
N CYS A 641 -16.71 -7.05 -0.43
CA CYS A 641 -17.43 -6.51 0.73
C CYS A 641 -17.34 -4.98 0.83
N LEU A 642 -18.24 -4.39 1.63
CA LEU A 642 -18.35 -2.96 1.92
C LEU A 642 -18.76 -2.73 3.38
N ALA A 643 -18.18 -1.71 4.03
CA ALA A 643 -18.64 -1.19 5.32
C ALA A 643 -18.39 0.32 5.45
N TYR A 644 -19.38 1.06 5.96
CA TYR A 644 -19.22 2.46 6.36
C TYR A 644 -18.59 2.57 7.75
N SER A 645 -17.83 3.64 7.99
CA SER A 645 -17.42 4.02 9.34
C SER A 645 -18.63 4.42 10.21
N PRO A 646 -18.56 4.29 11.55
CA PRO A 646 -19.67 4.69 12.43
C PRO A 646 -20.03 6.18 12.36
N SER A 647 -19.08 7.04 11.98
CA SER A 647 -19.33 8.47 11.75
C SER A 647 -19.94 8.76 10.38
N GLY A 648 -19.73 7.88 9.39
CA GLY A 648 -20.11 8.07 7.99
C GLY A 648 -19.07 8.82 7.16
N ASP A 649 -17.95 9.25 7.75
CA ASP A 649 -16.90 10.01 7.06
C ASP A 649 -16.05 9.15 6.10
N GLN A 650 -16.13 7.83 6.22
CA GLN A 650 -15.32 6.90 5.42
C GLN A 650 -16.11 5.66 5.03
N LEU A 651 -15.75 5.10 3.89
CA LEU A 651 -16.27 3.84 3.36
C LEU A 651 -15.08 2.92 3.09
N THR A 652 -15.17 1.65 3.44
CA THR A 652 -14.12 0.65 3.18
C THR A 652 -14.66 -0.50 2.36
N SER A 653 -13.87 -0.98 1.40
CA SER A 653 -14.21 -2.11 0.54
C SER A 653 -13.07 -3.11 0.44
N GLY A 654 -13.34 -4.41 0.63
CA GLY A 654 -12.37 -5.48 0.44
C GLY A 654 -12.34 -5.99 -1.01
N SER A 655 -11.14 -6.25 -1.51
CA SER A 655 -10.86 -6.79 -2.85
C SER A 655 -10.60 -8.30 -2.80
N GLN A 656 -11.01 -9.01 -3.85
CA GLN A 656 -10.61 -10.40 -4.11
C GLN A 656 -9.07 -10.54 -4.32
N THR A 657 -8.35 -9.44 -4.57
CA THR A 657 -6.88 -9.39 -4.62
C THR A 657 -6.22 -9.10 -3.25
N GLY A 658 -6.94 -9.22 -2.14
CA GLY A 658 -6.42 -8.99 -0.78
C GLY A 658 -6.29 -7.51 -0.34
N ALA A 659 -6.32 -6.57 -1.29
CA ALA A 659 -6.31 -5.14 -0.98
C ALA A 659 -7.61 -4.69 -0.27
N VAL A 660 -7.48 -3.79 0.70
CA VAL A 660 -8.61 -3.14 1.39
C VAL A 660 -8.57 -1.64 1.08
N TYR A 661 -9.53 -1.15 0.30
CA TYR A 661 -9.58 0.25 -0.14
C TYR A 661 -10.41 1.10 0.82
N GLN A 662 -9.96 2.32 1.08
CA GLN A 662 -10.70 3.33 1.85
C GLN A 662 -11.04 4.52 0.96
N TRP A 663 -12.25 5.02 1.12
CA TRP A 663 -12.85 6.07 0.30
C TRP A 663 -13.50 7.13 1.18
N ASP A 664 -13.48 8.38 0.73
CA ASP A 664 -14.32 9.44 1.27
C ASP A 664 -15.66 9.47 0.49
N PRO A 665 -16.81 9.18 1.13
CA PRO A 665 -18.11 9.13 0.46
C PRO A 665 -18.68 10.52 0.07
N HIS A 666 -18.01 11.62 0.44
CA HIS A 666 -18.44 12.99 0.11
C HIS A 666 -17.88 13.52 -1.20
N ASN A 667 -16.60 13.25 -1.49
CA ASN A 667 -15.94 13.67 -2.74
C ASN A 667 -15.74 12.50 -3.73
N GLY A 668 -15.81 11.26 -3.25
CA GLY A 668 -15.62 10.04 -4.02
C GLY A 668 -14.16 9.67 -4.30
N GLU A 669 -13.21 10.29 -3.60
CA GLU A 669 -11.78 9.99 -3.74
C GLU A 669 -11.36 8.79 -2.88
N ARG A 670 -10.34 8.07 -3.33
CA ARG A 670 -9.69 7.01 -2.55
C ARG A 670 -8.74 7.66 -1.53
N THR A 671 -9.05 7.54 -0.25
CA THR A 671 -8.25 8.13 0.82
C THR A 671 -7.02 7.29 1.17
N ASN A 672 -7.11 5.97 1.04
CA ASN A 672 -6.02 5.06 1.37
C ASN A 672 -6.20 3.69 0.69
N THR A 673 -5.09 2.99 0.45
CA THR A 673 -5.09 1.57 0.05
C THR A 673 -4.30 0.78 1.07
N LEU A 674 -4.98 -0.11 1.76
CA LEU A 674 -4.43 -0.95 2.80
C LEU A 674 -4.04 -2.30 2.19
N PHE A 675 -2.73 -2.52 2.08
CA PHE A 675 -2.16 -3.79 1.64
C PHE A 675 -1.84 -4.64 2.86
N GLY A 676 -2.11 -5.95 2.76
CA GLY A 676 -1.75 -6.90 3.80
C GLY A 676 -2.22 -8.31 3.51
N HIS A 677 -3.48 -8.54 3.14
CA HIS A 677 -3.92 -9.89 2.81
C HIS A 677 -3.28 -10.38 1.52
N ASP A 678 -2.73 -11.59 1.53
CA ASP A 678 -2.14 -12.24 0.36
C ASP A 678 -3.21 -12.69 -0.64
N VAL A 679 -4.39 -13.09 -0.12
CA VAL A 679 -5.54 -13.56 -0.90
C VAL A 679 -6.83 -12.97 -0.34
N GLY A 680 -7.60 -12.33 -1.23
CA GLY A 680 -9.02 -11.97 -1.08
C GLY A 680 -9.54 -11.56 0.30
N ALA A 681 -9.67 -10.25 0.55
CA ALA A 681 -10.36 -9.70 1.72
C ALA A 681 -11.89 -9.83 1.56
N MET A 682 -12.47 -10.90 2.13
CA MET A 682 -13.86 -11.32 1.92
C MET A 682 -14.87 -10.61 2.81
N SER A 683 -14.47 -10.23 4.04
CA SER A 683 -15.32 -9.47 4.96
C SER A 683 -14.56 -8.32 5.58
N VAL A 684 -15.27 -7.21 5.84
CA VAL A 684 -14.76 -5.99 6.46
C VAL A 684 -15.82 -5.44 7.42
N VAL A 685 -15.43 -5.11 8.65
CA VAL A 685 -16.31 -4.48 9.66
C VAL A 685 -15.57 -3.34 10.37
N TYR A 686 -16.28 -2.30 10.80
CA TYR A 686 -15.73 -1.24 11.65
C TYR A 686 -15.98 -1.53 13.14
N MET A 687 -15.02 -1.21 14.00
CA MET A 687 -15.25 -1.10 15.44
C MET A 687 -16.27 0.02 15.74
N PRO A 688 -17.19 -0.14 16.72
CA PRO A 688 -18.18 0.89 17.05
C PRO A 688 -17.58 2.23 17.50
N SER A 689 -16.35 2.22 18.05
CA SER A 689 -15.63 3.45 18.39
C SER A 689 -15.15 4.25 17.19
N GLY A 690 -15.08 3.62 16.01
CA GLY A 690 -14.52 4.18 14.79
C GLY A 690 -12.98 4.17 14.73
N ASP A 691 -12.29 3.74 15.79
CA ASP A 691 -10.82 3.76 15.86
C ASP A 691 -10.13 2.64 15.06
N TYR A 692 -10.89 1.63 14.61
CA TYR A 692 -10.34 0.49 13.86
C TYR A 692 -11.33 -0.09 12.84
N VAL A 693 -10.77 -0.68 11.78
CA VAL A 693 -11.44 -1.59 10.84
C VAL A 693 -10.86 -2.99 11.05
N ILE A 694 -11.67 -4.03 10.94
CA ILE A 694 -11.25 -5.43 10.89
C ILE A 694 -11.53 -5.95 9.48
N SER A 695 -10.61 -6.70 8.88
CA SER A 695 -10.86 -7.45 7.65
C SER A 695 -10.44 -8.91 7.77
N GLY A 696 -11.14 -9.81 7.08
CA GLY A 696 -10.84 -11.23 7.01
C GLY A 696 -10.52 -11.65 5.60
N GLY A 697 -9.48 -12.47 5.44
CA GLY A 697 -8.99 -12.91 4.16
C GLY A 697 -9.04 -14.42 3.94
N PHE A 698 -8.94 -14.80 2.67
CA PHE A 698 -8.63 -16.17 2.24
C PHE A 698 -7.13 -16.49 2.36
N ASP A 699 -6.34 -15.62 2.97
CA ASP A 699 -5.00 -15.87 3.49
C ASP A 699 -5.00 -16.51 4.91
N LYS A 700 -6.17 -16.92 5.41
CA LYS A 700 -6.40 -17.35 6.82
C LYS A 700 -6.03 -16.28 7.85
N THR A 701 -6.12 -14.98 7.55
CA THR A 701 -5.85 -13.94 8.55
C THR A 701 -7.04 -13.03 8.85
N LEU A 702 -7.09 -12.53 10.08
CA LEU A 702 -7.91 -11.40 10.51
C LEU A 702 -7.01 -10.19 10.78
N ARG A 703 -7.15 -9.12 9.99
CA ARG A 703 -6.30 -7.91 10.08
C ARG A 703 -7.04 -6.76 10.74
N LEU A 704 -6.36 -6.08 11.66
CA LEU A 704 -6.89 -4.93 12.39
C LEU A 704 -6.20 -3.63 11.95
N TRP A 705 -6.93 -2.77 11.25
CA TRP A 705 -6.44 -1.51 10.68
C TRP A 705 -6.82 -0.34 11.57
N ARG A 706 -5.84 0.43 12.06
CA ARG A 706 -6.11 1.59 12.94
C ARG A 706 -6.52 2.82 12.15
N MET A 707 -7.65 3.39 12.54
CA MET A 707 -8.23 4.63 12.04
C MET A 707 -7.90 5.75 13.02
N GLY A 708 -6.84 6.51 12.74
CA GLY A 708 -6.28 7.45 13.71
C GLY A 708 -5.71 8.71 13.08
N GLY A 709 -6.55 9.76 13.02
CA GLY A 709 -6.14 11.16 12.91
C GLY A 709 -5.28 11.53 11.70
N SER A 710 -5.94 11.88 10.58
CA SER A 710 -5.37 12.56 9.41
C SER A 710 -3.88 12.29 9.21
N LEU A 711 -3.54 11.11 8.66
CA LEU A 711 -2.21 10.83 8.12
C LEU A 711 -1.74 12.06 7.37
N SER A 712 -0.69 12.69 7.88
CA SER A 712 -0.06 13.82 7.22
C SER A 712 0.27 13.38 5.79
N SER A 713 -0.16 14.16 4.81
CA SER A 713 0.11 13.97 3.38
C SER A 713 1.61 14.11 3.01
N ASP A 714 2.51 13.86 3.95
CA ASP A 714 3.97 13.74 3.78
C ASP A 714 4.38 12.36 3.21
N LEU A 715 3.40 11.47 2.98
CA LEU A 715 3.49 10.34 2.05
C LEU A 715 2.65 10.58 0.77
N SER A 716 2.53 11.84 0.31
CA SER A 716 2.09 12.15 -1.06
C SER A 716 3.17 11.82 -2.13
N GLY A 717 4.22 11.09 -1.75
CA GLY A 717 5.23 10.54 -2.64
C GLY A 717 4.79 9.18 -3.18
N ARG A 718 3.86 9.21 -4.14
CA ARG A 718 3.22 8.07 -4.84
C ARG A 718 2.19 7.28 -4.04
N GLN A 719 0.92 7.53 -4.40
CA GLN A 719 -0.17 6.55 -4.30
C GLN A 719 0.20 5.25 -5.02
N ASP A 720 -0.54 4.19 -4.67
CA ASP A 720 -0.91 3.03 -5.49
C ASP A 720 -0.06 2.75 -6.72
N GLU A 721 0.65 1.62 -6.73
CA GLU A 721 0.80 0.80 -7.93
C GLU A 721 1.42 -0.56 -7.59
N GLN A 722 0.76 -1.64 -8.02
CA GLN A 722 1.29 -3.01 -7.92
C GLN A 722 2.54 -3.13 -8.80
N PHE A 723 3.60 -3.80 -8.32
CA PHE A 723 4.60 -4.33 -9.25
C PHE A 723 3.98 -5.46 -10.08
N LYS A 724 4.30 -5.53 -11.38
CA LYS A 724 3.68 -6.50 -12.31
C LYS A 724 4.66 -7.45 -12.97
N HIS A 725 5.85 -7.01 -13.38
CA HIS A 725 6.84 -7.87 -14.02
C HIS A 725 8.29 -7.46 -13.65
N LEU A 726 9.26 -8.39 -13.79
CA LEU A 726 10.70 -8.17 -13.60
C LEU A 726 11.49 -8.43 -14.89
N SER A 727 12.56 -7.67 -15.13
CA SER A 727 13.58 -8.02 -16.13
C SER A 727 14.96 -7.62 -15.66
N ILE A 728 15.97 -8.38 -16.08
CA ILE A 728 17.39 -8.09 -15.85
C ILE A 728 18.17 -8.25 -17.14
N SER A 729 19.23 -7.47 -17.33
CA SER A 729 20.17 -7.67 -18.45
C SER A 729 21.27 -8.63 -18.01
N PRO A 730 21.69 -9.61 -18.85
CA PRO A 730 22.80 -10.49 -18.55
C PRO A 730 24.08 -9.71 -18.19
N GLY A 731 24.65 -9.98 -17.02
CA GLY A 731 25.86 -9.31 -16.54
C GLY A 731 25.70 -7.84 -16.12
N SER A 732 24.46 -7.34 -15.96
CA SER A 732 24.20 -6.00 -15.42
C SER A 732 23.89 -6.01 -13.92
N ASP A 733 24.30 -4.95 -13.24
CA ASP A 733 23.98 -4.63 -11.85
C ASP A 733 22.59 -3.98 -11.67
N ARG A 734 21.69 -4.06 -12.67
CA ARG A 734 20.43 -3.31 -12.72
C ARG A 734 19.23 -4.22 -12.91
N LEU A 735 18.31 -4.18 -11.95
CA LEU A 735 16.99 -4.79 -12.05
C LEU A 735 15.99 -3.75 -12.59
N ILE A 736 15.13 -4.12 -13.51
CA ILE A 736 13.99 -3.28 -13.92
C ILE A 736 12.69 -3.94 -13.46
N VAL A 737 11.77 -3.11 -12.95
CA VAL A 737 10.49 -3.50 -12.38
C VAL A 737 9.39 -2.61 -12.97
N SER A 738 8.28 -3.18 -13.44
CA SER A 738 7.11 -2.39 -13.85
C SER A 738 6.16 -2.15 -12.67
N LYS A 739 5.64 -0.94 -12.60
CA LYS A 739 4.54 -0.52 -11.73
C LYS A 739 3.25 -0.39 -12.55
N GLY A 740 2.12 -0.66 -11.89
CA GLY A 740 0.82 -0.93 -12.51
C GLY A 740 0.19 0.14 -13.40
N SER A 741 0.72 1.38 -13.50
CA SER A 741 0.26 2.41 -14.43
C SER A 741 1.16 2.55 -15.67
N GLY A 742 1.98 1.53 -15.97
CA GLY A 742 2.95 1.57 -17.07
C GLY A 742 4.23 2.34 -16.73
N VAL A 743 4.45 2.70 -15.46
CA VAL A 743 5.72 3.27 -15.00
C VAL A 743 6.75 2.16 -14.85
N VAL A 744 7.88 2.27 -15.54
CA VAL A 744 8.98 1.30 -15.48
C VAL A 744 10.12 1.90 -14.64
N GLN A 745 10.54 1.21 -13.59
CA GLN A 745 11.54 1.70 -12.64
C GLN A 745 12.80 0.82 -12.65
N SER A 746 13.97 1.44 -12.81
CA SER A 746 15.27 0.77 -12.64
C SER A 746 15.72 0.86 -11.18
N LEU A 747 16.08 -0.29 -10.61
CA LEU A 747 16.66 -0.48 -9.30
C LEU A 747 18.10 -1.01 -9.44
N ASP A 748 18.98 -0.61 -8.52
CA ASP A 748 20.28 -1.25 -8.31
C ASP A 748 20.08 -2.65 -7.69
N LEU A 749 20.65 -3.69 -8.31
CA LEU A 749 20.53 -5.09 -7.90
C LEU A 749 21.13 -5.37 -6.52
N LEU A 750 22.13 -4.61 -6.07
CA LEU A 750 22.79 -4.79 -4.78
C LEU A 750 22.21 -3.91 -3.69
N THR A 751 21.79 -2.69 -4.03
CA THR A 751 21.36 -1.70 -3.01
C THR A 751 19.87 -1.44 -2.95
N GLY A 752 19.08 -1.98 -3.88
CA GLY A 752 17.64 -1.73 -4.00
C GLY A 752 17.27 -0.27 -4.31
N LYS A 753 18.27 0.59 -4.57
CA LYS A 753 18.05 2.02 -4.76
C LYS A 753 17.46 2.29 -6.15
N PRO A 754 16.45 3.15 -6.24
CA PRO A 754 15.92 3.58 -7.53
C PRO A 754 16.91 4.51 -8.23
N GLU A 755 17.34 4.13 -9.43
CA GLU A 755 18.25 4.94 -10.27
C GLU A 755 17.49 5.82 -11.27
N ALA A 756 16.50 5.25 -11.95
CA ALA A 756 15.76 5.91 -13.02
C ALA A 756 14.28 5.50 -13.02
N ILE A 757 13.42 6.45 -13.39
CA ILE A 757 11.99 6.25 -13.63
C ILE A 757 11.76 6.54 -15.11
N MET A 758 11.21 5.56 -15.82
CA MET A 758 10.85 5.63 -17.22
C MET A 758 9.33 5.73 -17.28
N ILE A 759 8.83 6.76 -17.97
CA ILE A 759 7.40 7.11 -18.02
C ILE A 759 7.04 7.29 -19.49
N ASP A 760 5.99 6.57 -19.93
CA ASP A 760 4.78 7.15 -20.54
C ASP A 760 4.07 6.11 -21.44
N ASN A 761 3.17 5.32 -20.85
CA ASN A 761 2.22 4.50 -21.61
C ASN A 761 0.82 4.73 -21.08
N THR A 762 -0.11 5.05 -21.98
CA THR A 762 -1.51 5.38 -21.69
C THR A 762 -2.41 4.15 -21.52
N GLY A 763 -1.84 3.00 -21.14
CA GLY A 763 -2.50 1.69 -21.09
C GLY A 763 -1.64 0.63 -20.39
N TRP A 764 -2.19 -0.56 -20.14
CA TRP A 764 -1.49 -1.61 -19.40
C TRP A 764 -0.28 -2.17 -20.16
N ILE A 765 0.76 -2.57 -19.43
CA ILE A 765 1.95 -3.25 -19.97
C ILE A 765 1.95 -4.67 -19.42
N TYR A 766 1.90 -5.67 -20.30
CA TYR A 766 1.93 -7.08 -19.90
C TYR A 766 3.35 -7.54 -19.56
N TYR A 767 4.32 -7.22 -20.41
CA TYR A 767 5.73 -7.62 -20.28
C TYR A 767 6.67 -6.49 -20.72
N PHE A 768 7.90 -6.55 -20.22
CA PHE A 768 9.03 -5.75 -20.71
C PHE A 768 10.31 -6.60 -20.69
N THR A 769 11.26 -6.32 -21.60
CA THR A 769 12.58 -6.94 -21.54
C THR A 769 13.72 -5.98 -21.83
N LEU A 770 14.86 -6.20 -21.19
CA LEU A 770 16.10 -5.49 -21.46
C LEU A 770 16.79 -6.00 -22.73
N SER A 771 17.42 -5.10 -23.48
CA SER A 771 18.31 -5.50 -24.57
C SER A 771 19.59 -6.13 -24.03
N PRO A 772 20.28 -7.01 -24.79
CA PRO A 772 21.52 -7.67 -24.35
C PRO A 772 22.64 -6.71 -23.91
N CYS A 773 22.60 -5.44 -24.34
CA CYS A 773 23.57 -4.42 -23.96
C CYS A 773 23.12 -3.52 -22.78
N GLY A 774 21.94 -3.76 -22.20
CA GLY A 774 21.38 -3.01 -21.06
C GLY A 774 21.01 -1.55 -21.33
N LYS A 775 21.11 -1.09 -22.58
CA LYS A 775 20.88 0.32 -22.99
C LYS A 775 19.46 0.60 -23.48
N GLN A 776 18.71 -0.45 -23.81
CA GLN A 776 17.34 -0.35 -24.29
C GLN A 776 16.44 -1.32 -23.54
N VAL A 777 15.15 -1.01 -23.46
CA VAL A 777 14.12 -1.90 -22.90
C VAL A 777 12.87 -1.84 -23.79
N THR A 778 12.25 -2.99 -24.09
CA THR A 778 10.95 -3.07 -24.78
C THR A 778 9.81 -3.04 -23.76
N SER A 779 8.65 -2.51 -24.15
CA SER A 779 7.38 -2.68 -23.43
C SER A 779 6.30 -3.19 -24.38
N ALA A 780 5.59 -4.26 -24.01
CA ALA A 780 4.46 -4.82 -24.75
C ALA A 780 3.14 -4.32 -24.13
N GLY A 781 2.37 -3.56 -24.91
CA GLY A 781 1.17 -2.84 -24.45
C GLY A 781 -0.16 -3.53 -24.75
N GLU A 782 -1.16 -3.22 -23.93
CA GLU A 782 -2.57 -3.50 -24.20
C GLU A 782 -3.07 -2.79 -25.47
N ASP A 783 -2.50 -1.61 -25.76
CA ASP A 783 -2.76 -0.76 -26.94
C ASP A 783 -2.33 -1.37 -28.29
N GLY A 784 -1.83 -2.61 -28.30
CA GLY A 784 -1.35 -3.28 -29.52
C GLY A 784 0.02 -2.81 -30.00
N THR A 785 0.72 -1.96 -29.24
CA THR A 785 2.04 -1.45 -29.61
C THR A 785 3.17 -2.14 -28.84
N VAL A 786 4.35 -2.18 -29.48
CA VAL A 786 5.61 -2.45 -28.78
C VAL A 786 6.45 -1.18 -28.81
N LYS A 787 6.88 -0.68 -27.65
CA LYS A 787 7.71 0.53 -27.57
C LYS A 787 9.11 0.20 -27.07
N VAL A 788 10.12 0.82 -27.65
CA VAL A 788 11.52 0.66 -27.27
C VAL A 788 12.01 1.93 -26.61
N TRP A 789 12.62 1.81 -25.44
CA TRP A 789 12.99 2.94 -24.59
C TRP A 789 14.49 2.96 -24.30
N CYS A 790 15.07 4.14 -24.13
CA CYS A 790 16.44 4.31 -23.66
C CYS A 790 16.51 4.16 -22.13
N THR A 791 17.29 3.22 -21.62
CA THR A 791 17.41 2.98 -20.16
C THR A 791 18.14 4.09 -19.41
N GLN A 792 18.90 4.94 -20.11
CA GLN A 792 19.67 6.04 -19.51
C GLN A 792 18.93 7.39 -19.52
N THR A 793 18.06 7.64 -20.52
CA THR A 793 17.33 8.92 -20.65
C THR A 793 15.84 8.80 -20.40
N GLY A 794 15.28 7.58 -20.29
CA GLY A 794 13.85 7.34 -20.12
C GLY A 794 13.00 7.65 -21.36
N GLN A 795 13.62 8.05 -22.48
CA GLN A 795 12.91 8.45 -23.69
C GLN A 795 12.49 7.25 -24.54
N CYS A 796 11.28 7.31 -25.10
CA CYS A 796 10.86 6.41 -26.17
C CYS A 796 11.72 6.65 -27.41
N LEU A 797 12.39 5.61 -27.89
CA LEU A 797 13.23 5.61 -29.09
C LEU A 797 12.42 5.23 -30.33
N LEU A 798 11.57 4.20 -30.21
CA LEU A 798 10.78 3.63 -31.30
C LEU A 798 9.40 3.20 -30.78
N ILE A 799 8.38 3.34 -31.63
CA ILE A 799 7.05 2.76 -31.45
C ILE A 799 6.83 1.84 -32.64
N LEU A 800 6.52 0.58 -32.36
CA LEU A 800 6.27 -0.48 -33.33
C LEU A 800 4.76 -0.75 -33.34
N GLU A 801 4.10 -0.25 -34.39
CA GLU A 801 2.65 -0.33 -34.56
C GLU A 801 2.31 -1.40 -35.61
N GLY A 802 1.26 -2.18 -35.36
CA GLY A 802 0.72 -3.09 -36.38
C GLY A 802 -0.01 -4.33 -35.87
N HIS A 803 0.14 -4.72 -34.60
CA HIS A 803 -0.74 -5.74 -34.00
C HIS A 803 -2.16 -5.18 -33.86
N THR A 804 -3.15 -6.06 -33.96
CA THR A 804 -4.58 -5.66 -33.94
C THR A 804 -5.27 -5.90 -32.60
N GLN A 805 -4.57 -6.56 -31.66
CA GLN A 805 -4.97 -6.77 -30.28
C GLN A 805 -3.73 -6.61 -29.37
N SER A 806 -3.95 -6.68 -28.06
CA SER A 806 -2.90 -6.57 -27.05
C SER A 806 -1.68 -7.46 -27.31
N VAL A 807 -0.50 -6.92 -27.05
CA VAL A 807 0.77 -7.66 -27.18
C VAL A 807 1.08 -8.31 -25.85
N SER A 808 1.18 -9.65 -25.82
CA SER A 808 1.44 -10.40 -24.59
C SER A 808 2.89 -10.22 -24.14
N GLN A 809 3.84 -10.33 -25.06
CA GLN A 809 5.27 -10.26 -24.78
C GLN A 809 6.05 -9.72 -25.98
N ALA A 810 7.13 -8.98 -25.71
CA ALA A 810 8.10 -8.57 -26.72
C ALA A 810 9.54 -8.73 -26.21
N ILE A 811 10.37 -9.49 -26.93
CA ILE A 811 11.75 -9.80 -26.56
C ILE A 811 12.77 -9.40 -27.62
N PHE A 812 13.98 -8.99 -27.20
CA PHE A 812 15.11 -8.78 -28.10
C PHE A 812 15.74 -10.12 -28.54
N SER A 813 16.29 -10.17 -29.75
CA SER A 813 17.18 -11.23 -30.19
C SER A 813 18.50 -11.21 -29.40
N PRO A 814 19.22 -12.35 -29.28
CA PRO A 814 20.49 -12.42 -28.54
C PRO A 814 21.60 -11.48 -29.07
N ASP A 815 21.55 -11.13 -30.36
CA ASP A 815 22.45 -10.14 -30.98
C ASP A 815 21.96 -8.68 -30.84
N GLY A 816 20.72 -8.48 -30.38
CA GLY A 816 20.08 -7.17 -30.21
C GLY A 816 19.68 -6.46 -31.50
N HIS A 817 19.70 -7.15 -32.64
CA HIS A 817 19.31 -6.57 -33.94
C HIS A 817 17.81 -6.59 -34.19
N ASN A 818 17.10 -7.60 -33.69
CA ASN A 818 15.66 -7.78 -33.90
C ASN A 818 14.88 -7.80 -32.58
N ILE A 819 13.58 -7.53 -32.67
CA ILE A 819 12.60 -7.77 -31.61
C ILE A 819 11.58 -8.78 -32.14
N ALA A 820 11.22 -9.78 -31.34
CA ALA A 820 10.05 -10.60 -31.57
C ALA A 820 8.91 -10.14 -30.65
N SER A 821 7.66 -10.16 -31.12
CA SER A 821 6.47 -9.90 -30.30
C SER A 821 5.36 -10.91 -30.56
N GLY A 822 4.76 -11.44 -29.49
CA GLY A 822 3.57 -12.28 -29.53
C GLY A 822 2.33 -11.50 -29.12
N SER A 823 1.19 -11.75 -29.76
CA SER A 823 -0.05 -11.02 -29.51
C SER A 823 -1.27 -11.94 -29.43
N TRP A 824 -2.32 -11.43 -28.81
CA TRP A 824 -3.65 -12.03 -28.82
C TRP A 824 -4.28 -12.04 -30.23
N ASP A 825 -3.76 -11.24 -31.17
CA ASP A 825 -4.12 -11.30 -32.59
C ASP A 825 -3.66 -12.57 -33.33
N LYS A 826 -3.12 -13.54 -32.59
CA LYS A 826 -2.69 -14.87 -33.04
C LYS A 826 -1.42 -14.86 -33.91
N THR A 827 -0.80 -13.70 -34.10
CA THR A 827 0.45 -13.55 -34.85
C THR A 827 1.66 -13.41 -33.92
N VAL A 828 2.82 -13.86 -34.40
CA VAL A 828 4.12 -13.46 -33.86
C VAL A 828 4.82 -12.60 -34.91
N ARG A 829 5.38 -11.45 -34.53
CA ARG A 829 6.03 -10.53 -35.47
C ARG A 829 7.49 -10.33 -35.13
N ILE A 830 8.32 -10.28 -36.16
CA ILE A 830 9.75 -9.95 -36.06
C ILE A 830 9.93 -8.54 -36.60
N TRP A 831 10.60 -7.68 -35.84
CA TRP A 831 10.85 -6.27 -36.14
C TRP A 831 12.36 -6.01 -36.16
N ASP A 832 12.85 -5.28 -37.16
CA ASP A 832 14.22 -4.74 -37.14
C ASP A 832 14.29 -3.54 -36.19
N VAL A 833 15.23 -3.58 -35.24
CA VAL A 833 15.42 -2.54 -34.21
C VAL A 833 15.90 -1.22 -34.83
N LEU A 834 16.56 -1.23 -35.99
CA LEU A 834 17.12 -0.02 -36.59
C LEU A 834 16.12 0.77 -37.43
N SER A 835 15.22 0.10 -38.16
CA SER A 835 14.22 0.73 -39.02
C SER A 835 12.80 0.75 -38.44
N GLY A 836 12.54 -0.03 -37.39
CA GLY A 836 11.21 -0.16 -36.77
C GLY A 836 10.18 -0.87 -37.66
N LYS A 837 10.63 -1.58 -38.70
CA LYS A 837 9.75 -2.29 -39.64
C LYS A 837 9.61 -3.76 -39.30
N VAL A 838 8.45 -4.31 -39.60
CA VAL A 838 8.22 -5.77 -39.59
C VAL A 838 9.06 -6.41 -40.70
N GLU A 839 9.93 -7.35 -40.33
CA GLU A 839 10.64 -8.23 -41.27
C GLU A 839 9.79 -9.47 -41.61
N HIS A 840 9.15 -10.07 -40.59
CA HIS A 840 8.33 -11.27 -40.74
C HIS A 840 7.05 -11.18 -39.89
N ILE A 841 5.93 -11.61 -40.46
CA ILE A 841 4.70 -11.96 -39.74
C ILE A 841 4.62 -13.48 -39.78
N LEU A 842 4.59 -14.09 -38.60
CA LEU A 842 4.55 -15.54 -38.40
C LEU A 842 3.09 -15.91 -38.06
N GLU A 843 2.39 -16.46 -39.05
CA GLU A 843 0.99 -16.85 -38.94
C GLU A 843 0.88 -18.38 -38.83
N GLY A 844 -0.04 -18.85 -37.98
CA GLY A 844 -0.31 -20.28 -37.87
C GLY A 844 -1.00 -20.69 -36.57
N HIS A 845 -0.75 -19.98 -35.46
CA HIS A 845 -1.48 -20.20 -34.21
C HIS A 845 -2.98 -19.91 -34.40
N THR A 846 -3.84 -20.74 -33.81
CA THR A 846 -5.31 -20.58 -33.95
C THR A 846 -5.95 -19.80 -32.80
N HIS A 847 -5.19 -19.56 -31.72
CA HIS A 847 -5.60 -18.78 -30.56
C HIS A 847 -4.48 -17.80 -30.13
N MET A 848 -4.75 -17.01 -29.08
CA MET A 848 -3.83 -16.04 -28.49
C MET A 848 -2.45 -16.64 -28.20
N VAL A 849 -1.39 -15.90 -28.54
CA VAL A 849 -0.01 -16.24 -28.14
C VAL A 849 0.26 -15.63 -26.76
N PHE A 850 0.98 -16.36 -25.90
CA PHE A 850 1.37 -15.88 -24.56
C PHE A 850 2.86 -15.54 -24.47
N GLU A 851 3.73 -16.54 -24.61
CA GLU A 851 5.17 -16.38 -24.43
C GLU A 851 5.93 -16.79 -25.70
N ILE A 852 7.08 -16.13 -25.91
CA ILE A 852 8.02 -16.34 -27.01
C ILE A 852 9.44 -16.43 -26.46
N ALA A 853 10.29 -17.25 -27.09
CA ALA A 853 11.68 -17.42 -26.69
C ALA A 853 12.61 -17.57 -27.89
N TYR A 854 13.67 -16.76 -27.96
CA TYR A 854 14.73 -16.92 -28.96
C TYR A 854 15.64 -18.10 -28.59
N SER A 855 16.06 -18.90 -29.59
CA SER A 855 17.16 -19.83 -29.39
C SER A 855 18.48 -19.06 -29.21
N PRO A 856 19.33 -19.41 -28.22
CA PRO A 856 20.61 -18.74 -28.00
C PRO A 856 21.70 -19.14 -29.02
N THR A 857 21.51 -20.24 -29.77
CA THR A 857 22.54 -20.77 -30.69
C THR A 857 22.12 -20.85 -32.15
N ASP A 858 20.83 -21.10 -32.41
CA ASP A 858 20.29 -21.29 -33.77
C ASP A 858 19.37 -20.12 -34.14
N PRO A 859 19.18 -19.81 -35.44
CA PRO A 859 18.28 -18.74 -35.89
C PRO A 859 16.81 -19.20 -35.82
N GLN A 860 16.35 -19.52 -34.61
CA GLN A 860 15.02 -20.01 -34.29
C GLN A 860 14.33 -19.16 -33.22
N LEU A 861 13.00 -19.16 -33.27
CA LEU A 861 12.12 -18.63 -32.23
C LEU A 861 11.09 -19.71 -31.87
N ALA A 862 10.80 -19.90 -30.59
CA ALA A 862 9.66 -20.68 -30.12
C ALA A 862 8.53 -19.75 -29.65
N SER A 863 7.28 -20.14 -29.84
CA SER A 863 6.08 -19.44 -29.34
C SER A 863 5.07 -20.43 -28.77
N CYS A 864 4.39 -20.07 -27.68
CA CYS A 864 3.36 -20.91 -27.04
C CYS A 864 1.99 -20.22 -27.00
N SER A 865 0.92 -21.03 -27.03
CA SER A 865 -0.45 -20.55 -27.18
C SER A 865 -1.48 -21.46 -26.47
N VAL A 866 -2.65 -20.87 -26.22
CA VAL A 866 -3.90 -21.57 -25.88
C VAL A 866 -4.32 -22.59 -26.95
N ASP A 867 -3.79 -22.53 -28.18
CA ASP A 867 -4.05 -23.56 -29.21
C ASP A 867 -3.43 -24.95 -28.90
N LYS A 868 -2.92 -25.14 -27.68
CA LYS A 868 -2.29 -26.36 -27.17
C LYS A 868 -1.02 -26.76 -27.95
N THR A 869 -0.39 -25.78 -28.61
CA THR A 869 0.87 -25.98 -29.33
C THR A 869 1.98 -25.03 -28.91
N VAL A 870 3.21 -25.54 -28.94
CA VAL A 870 4.42 -24.73 -29.07
C VAL A 870 4.89 -24.83 -30.52
N ARG A 871 5.15 -23.69 -31.16
CA ARG A 871 5.62 -23.63 -32.55
C ARG A 871 7.05 -23.11 -32.61
N VAL A 872 7.88 -23.79 -33.38
CA VAL A 872 9.27 -23.38 -33.62
C VAL A 872 9.37 -22.83 -35.04
N TRP A 873 9.92 -21.62 -35.17
CA TRP A 873 9.97 -20.84 -36.41
C TRP A 873 11.41 -20.61 -36.86
N CYS A 874 11.64 -20.55 -38.16
CA CYS A 874 12.93 -20.19 -38.75
C CYS A 874 13.00 -18.68 -39.02
N LEU A 875 13.85 -17.97 -38.28
CA LEU A 875 13.99 -16.51 -38.39
C LEU A 875 14.50 -16.02 -39.75
N GLN A 876 15.20 -16.87 -40.51
CA GLN A 876 15.73 -16.51 -41.84
C GLN A 876 14.70 -16.62 -42.97
N THR A 877 13.57 -17.30 -42.74
CA THR A 877 12.58 -17.59 -43.79
C THR A 877 11.15 -17.21 -43.40
N GLY A 878 10.88 -16.97 -42.11
CA GLY A 878 9.53 -16.82 -41.58
C GLY A 878 8.74 -18.13 -41.49
N ASN A 879 9.30 -19.25 -41.97
CA ASN A 879 8.58 -20.52 -42.02
C ASN A 879 8.53 -21.21 -40.66
N GLN A 880 7.40 -21.84 -40.37
CA GLN A 880 7.26 -22.80 -39.28
C GLN A 880 8.12 -24.05 -39.55
N LEU A 881 8.93 -24.46 -38.57
CA LEU A 881 9.74 -25.67 -38.62
C LEU A 881 9.02 -26.86 -37.98
N PHE A 882 8.50 -26.68 -36.76
CA PHE A 882 7.88 -27.73 -35.97
C PHE A 882 6.64 -27.23 -35.22
N VAL A 883 5.68 -28.15 -35.01
CA VAL A 883 4.56 -27.99 -34.08
C VAL A 883 4.72 -29.06 -33.01
N LEU A 884 4.77 -28.63 -31.76
CA LEU A 884 4.92 -29.48 -30.58
C LEU A 884 3.56 -29.47 -29.87
N HIS A 885 2.91 -30.63 -29.83
CA HIS A 885 1.53 -30.75 -29.33
C HIS A 885 1.51 -31.06 -27.83
N HIS A 886 0.67 -30.35 -27.09
CA HIS A 886 0.30 -30.63 -25.70
C HIS A 886 -1.14 -31.14 -25.63
N SER A 887 -1.50 -31.75 -24.49
CA SER A 887 -2.89 -32.08 -24.16
C SER A 887 -3.70 -30.85 -23.76
N GLU A 888 -3.04 -29.83 -23.19
CA GLU A 888 -3.65 -28.62 -22.62
C GLU A 888 -2.89 -27.33 -22.98
N ASP A 889 -3.45 -26.19 -22.59
CA ASP A 889 -3.00 -24.84 -22.94
C ASP A 889 -1.58 -24.55 -22.44
N VAL A 890 -0.70 -24.01 -23.32
CA VAL A 890 0.71 -23.78 -22.98
C VAL A 890 0.97 -22.30 -22.68
N PHE A 891 1.39 -22.02 -21.45
CA PHE A 891 1.56 -20.65 -20.95
C PHE A 891 3.01 -20.17 -20.90
N ARG A 892 3.99 -21.09 -20.91
CA ARG A 892 5.43 -20.76 -20.84
C ARG A 892 6.28 -21.60 -21.78
N VAL A 893 7.36 -21.00 -22.30
CA VAL A 893 8.36 -21.68 -23.14
C VAL A 893 9.76 -21.08 -22.96
N ASN A 894 10.76 -21.91 -22.69
CA ASN A 894 12.13 -21.48 -22.40
C ASN A 894 13.18 -22.39 -23.09
N TYR A 895 14.13 -21.80 -23.81
CA TYR A 895 15.32 -22.49 -24.31
C TYR A 895 16.38 -22.62 -23.20
N PHE A 896 17.09 -23.75 -23.17
CA PHE A 896 18.33 -23.84 -22.40
C PHE A 896 19.43 -22.95 -22.99
N PRO A 897 20.39 -22.45 -22.18
CA PRO A 897 21.58 -21.74 -22.67
C PRO A 897 22.42 -22.53 -23.70
N ASP A 898 22.30 -23.87 -23.73
CA ASP A 898 22.94 -24.74 -24.70
C ASP A 898 22.29 -24.74 -26.10
N GLY A 899 21.04 -24.25 -26.21
CA GLY A 899 20.23 -24.26 -27.44
C GLY A 899 19.81 -25.64 -27.94
N MET A 900 20.18 -26.71 -27.24
CA MET A 900 19.89 -28.11 -27.59
C MET A 900 18.57 -28.60 -27.00
N ARG A 901 18.04 -27.90 -26.00
CA ARG A 901 16.86 -28.30 -25.22
C ARG A 901 15.89 -27.13 -25.09
N LEU A 902 14.60 -27.44 -25.18
CA LEU A 902 13.48 -26.52 -25.01
C LEU A 902 12.54 -27.09 -23.94
N ILE A 903 12.15 -26.28 -22.95
CA ILE A 903 11.13 -26.60 -21.96
C ILE A 903 9.85 -25.83 -22.26
N SER A 904 8.71 -26.48 -22.09
CA SER A 904 7.38 -25.85 -22.07
C SER A 904 6.57 -26.32 -20.87
N VAL A 905 5.74 -25.42 -20.33
CA VAL A 905 4.85 -25.68 -19.20
C VAL A 905 3.42 -25.33 -19.57
N SER A 906 2.51 -26.27 -19.31
CA SER A 906 1.09 -26.02 -19.17
C SER A 906 0.74 -26.08 -17.68
N VAL A 907 -0.08 -25.13 -17.22
CA VAL A 907 -0.51 -25.04 -15.83
C VAL A 907 -1.48 -26.18 -15.48
N THR A 908 -2.17 -26.72 -16.49
CA THR A 908 -3.23 -27.73 -16.35
C THR A 908 -2.77 -29.16 -16.63
N ASP A 909 -1.71 -29.37 -17.44
CA ASP A 909 -1.11 -30.71 -17.60
C ASP A 909 -0.17 -31.11 -16.43
N ARG A 910 0.14 -30.15 -15.55
CA ARG A 910 0.99 -30.25 -14.35
C ARG A 910 2.42 -30.73 -14.63
N LYS A 911 2.88 -30.75 -15.89
CA LYS A 911 4.10 -31.46 -16.30
C LYS A 911 5.04 -30.61 -17.15
N LEU A 912 6.31 -30.59 -16.75
CA LEU A 912 7.40 -30.05 -17.55
C LEU A 912 7.62 -30.91 -18.80
N HIS A 913 7.36 -30.34 -19.98
CA HIS A 913 7.59 -31.00 -21.25
C HIS A 913 8.94 -30.56 -21.83
N TRP A 914 9.74 -31.55 -22.24
CA TRP A 914 11.08 -31.35 -22.78
C TRP A 914 11.10 -31.70 -24.27
N TRP A 915 11.76 -30.87 -25.07
CA TRP A 915 11.82 -31.02 -26.52
C TRP A 915 13.22 -30.78 -27.05
N ASP A 916 13.57 -31.50 -28.12
CA ASP A 916 14.68 -31.16 -29.01
C ASP A 916 14.15 -30.19 -30.10
N PRO A 917 14.52 -28.90 -30.06
CA PRO A 917 14.04 -27.89 -31.00
C PRO A 917 14.59 -28.06 -32.44
N ARG A 918 15.55 -28.98 -32.66
CA ARG A 918 16.11 -29.28 -33.98
C ARG A 918 15.47 -30.48 -34.67
N SER A 919 14.86 -31.39 -33.91
CA SER A 919 14.13 -32.55 -34.47
C SER A 919 12.63 -32.53 -34.21
N GLY A 920 12.14 -31.62 -33.36
CA GLY A 920 10.74 -31.53 -32.94
C GLY A 920 10.27 -32.69 -32.06
N LYS A 921 11.21 -33.49 -31.52
CA LYS A 921 10.89 -34.67 -30.71
C LYS A 921 10.86 -34.34 -29.23
N ARG A 922 9.95 -34.99 -28.50
CA ARG A 922 9.94 -35.02 -27.04
C ARG A 922 11.18 -35.72 -26.52
N ILE A 923 11.79 -35.16 -25.49
CA ILE A 923 12.85 -35.79 -24.70
C ILE A 923 12.19 -36.36 -23.44
N GLU A 924 12.47 -37.62 -23.11
CA GLU A 924 12.00 -38.20 -21.86
C GLU A 924 12.96 -37.84 -20.72
N GLN A 925 12.39 -37.23 -19.69
CA GLN A 925 13.01 -36.88 -18.41
C GLN A 925 12.07 -37.37 -17.31
N PRO A 926 12.57 -37.80 -16.14
CA PRO A 926 11.71 -38.16 -15.01
C PRO A 926 10.83 -36.97 -14.61
N ASN A 927 9.62 -37.25 -14.12
CA ASN A 927 8.73 -36.18 -13.67
C ASN A 927 9.39 -35.44 -12.50
N MET A 928 9.56 -34.12 -12.63
CA MET A 928 10.31 -33.34 -11.65
C MET A 928 9.45 -32.85 -10.48
N SER A 929 8.14 -33.09 -10.49
CA SER A 929 7.25 -32.61 -9.42
C SER A 929 5.92 -33.36 -9.41
N ASP A 930 5.46 -33.73 -8.22
CA ASP A 930 4.09 -34.19 -7.97
C ASP A 930 3.10 -33.01 -7.82
N THR A 931 3.62 -31.79 -7.69
CA THR A 931 2.83 -30.55 -7.49
C THR A 931 2.71 -29.71 -8.77
N ASP A 932 1.57 -29.04 -8.97
CA ASP A 932 1.26 -28.11 -10.07
C ASP A 932 2.40 -27.09 -10.33
N VAL A 933 3.10 -27.15 -11.47
CA VAL A 933 4.13 -26.15 -11.81
C VAL A 933 3.52 -24.93 -12.52
N HIS A 934 3.54 -23.78 -11.86
CA HIS A 934 3.00 -22.51 -12.39
C HIS A 934 4.07 -21.65 -13.08
N TYR A 935 5.33 -21.77 -12.68
CA TYR A 935 6.45 -21.00 -13.25
C TYR A 935 7.72 -21.85 -13.33
N CYS A 936 8.47 -21.70 -14.43
CA CYS A 936 9.81 -22.28 -14.56
C CYS A 936 10.81 -21.22 -15.05
N SER A 937 12.06 -21.32 -14.60
CA SER A 937 13.17 -20.53 -15.14
C SER A 937 14.45 -21.36 -15.11
N ILE A 938 15.23 -21.28 -16.16
CA ILE A 938 16.54 -21.95 -16.27
C ILE A 938 17.63 -20.95 -15.84
N LEU A 939 18.65 -21.39 -15.10
CA LEU A 939 19.78 -20.52 -14.76
C LEU A 939 20.73 -20.34 -15.95
N PRO A 940 21.47 -19.19 -16.01
CA PRO A 940 22.46 -18.94 -17.07
C PRO A 940 23.58 -19.98 -17.18
N ASP A 941 23.81 -20.80 -16.13
CA ASP A 941 24.81 -21.88 -16.15
C ASP A 941 24.35 -23.14 -16.90
N GLY A 942 23.07 -23.22 -17.27
CA GLY A 942 22.45 -24.35 -17.97
C GLY A 942 22.37 -25.64 -17.15
N LYS A 943 22.69 -25.59 -15.84
CA LYS A 943 22.74 -26.74 -14.93
C LYS A 943 21.72 -26.69 -13.81
N HIS A 944 21.18 -25.52 -13.50
CA HIS A 944 20.11 -25.40 -12.52
C HIS A 944 18.80 -24.94 -13.15
N ILE A 945 17.69 -25.45 -12.61
CA ILE A 945 16.32 -25.04 -12.96
C ILE A 945 15.63 -24.64 -11.68
N ALA A 946 14.87 -23.55 -11.73
CA ALA A 946 13.97 -23.14 -10.67
C ALA A 946 12.52 -23.37 -11.12
N THR A 947 11.76 -24.09 -10.31
CA THR A 947 10.31 -24.28 -10.50
C THR A 947 9.57 -23.67 -9.33
N VAL A 948 8.46 -23.00 -9.60
CA VAL A 948 7.51 -22.57 -8.57
C VAL A 948 6.20 -23.29 -8.81
N GLY A 949 5.71 -24.01 -7.81
CA GLY A 949 4.54 -24.85 -7.93
C GLY A 949 3.78 -25.10 -6.63
N GLY A 950 2.57 -25.67 -6.74
CA GLY A 950 1.70 -25.97 -5.61
C GLY A 950 0.35 -25.26 -5.64
N LEU A 951 -0.45 -25.49 -4.61
CA LEU A 951 -1.74 -24.83 -4.40
C LEU A 951 -1.52 -23.34 -4.10
N TRP A 952 -2.42 -22.47 -4.59
CA TRP A 952 -2.35 -21.00 -4.47
C TRP A 952 -2.17 -20.41 -3.05
N LYS A 953 -2.24 -21.24 -2.00
CA LYS A 953 -2.02 -20.88 -0.58
C LYS A 953 -0.59 -21.14 -0.06
N LYS A 954 0.19 -21.99 -0.74
CA LYS A 954 1.62 -22.29 -0.48
C LYS A 954 2.27 -22.63 -1.82
N MET A 955 2.99 -21.68 -2.42
CA MET A 955 3.80 -21.95 -3.60
C MET A 955 5.20 -22.37 -3.15
N ASP A 956 5.56 -23.61 -3.39
CA ASP A 956 6.91 -24.08 -3.14
C ASP A 956 7.82 -23.69 -4.29
N PHE A 957 8.85 -22.93 -3.96
CA PHE A 957 10.01 -22.74 -4.81
C PHE A 957 10.94 -23.93 -4.62
N LYS A 958 11.22 -24.64 -5.71
CA LYS A 958 12.18 -25.75 -5.75
C LYS A 958 13.32 -25.43 -6.73
N LEU A 959 14.55 -25.64 -6.29
CA LEU A 959 15.76 -25.50 -7.09
C LEU A 959 16.35 -26.89 -7.38
N TRP A 960 16.57 -27.15 -8.67
CA TRP A 960 17.06 -28.41 -9.21
C TRP A 960 18.50 -28.26 -9.74
N GLU A 961 19.35 -29.26 -9.57
CA GLU A 961 20.71 -29.33 -10.16
C GLU A 961 20.84 -30.55 -11.08
N GLU A 962 21.36 -30.35 -12.29
CA GLU A 962 21.66 -31.40 -13.26
C GLU A 962 22.89 -32.22 -12.82
N ARG A 963 22.66 -33.49 -12.45
CA ARG A 963 23.71 -34.45 -12.13
C ARG A 963 23.54 -35.69 -13.01
N GLU A 964 24.53 -35.95 -13.86
CA GLU A 964 24.57 -37.12 -14.77
C GLU A 964 23.37 -37.22 -15.75
N GLY A 965 22.77 -36.07 -16.10
CA GLY A 965 21.63 -35.97 -17.02
C GLY A 965 20.25 -36.09 -16.35
N ILE A 966 20.21 -36.28 -15.04
CA ILE A 966 19.01 -36.27 -14.20
C ILE A 966 19.05 -35.01 -13.32
N PHE A 967 17.94 -34.29 -13.23
CA PHE A 967 17.79 -33.19 -12.29
C PHE A 967 17.40 -33.73 -10.91
N LYS A 968 18.11 -33.29 -9.87
CA LYS A 968 17.77 -33.61 -8.47
C LYS A 968 17.42 -32.34 -7.72
N GLU A 969 16.48 -32.45 -6.78
CA GLU A 969 16.15 -31.36 -5.88
C GLU A 969 17.33 -31.06 -4.96
N VAL A 970 17.61 -29.77 -4.75
CA VAL A 970 18.74 -29.29 -3.96
C VAL A 970 18.33 -28.27 -2.90
N TYR A 971 17.18 -27.60 -3.10
CA TYR A 971 16.66 -26.60 -2.18
C TYR A 971 15.15 -26.42 -2.37
N GLN A 972 14.39 -26.41 -1.27
CA GLN A 972 12.96 -26.12 -1.23
C GLN A 972 12.73 -24.96 -0.25
N MET A 973 11.82 -24.04 -0.59
CA MET A 973 11.38 -22.99 0.31
C MET A 973 9.93 -22.59 -0.02
N PRO A 974 9.04 -22.45 0.98
CA PRO A 974 7.72 -21.88 0.75
C PRO A 974 7.87 -20.40 0.42
N ILE A 975 7.27 -19.97 -0.69
CA ILE A 975 7.21 -18.58 -1.14
C ILE A 975 5.73 -18.22 -1.37
N GLY A 976 5.38 -16.95 -1.18
CA GLY A 976 4.08 -16.44 -1.59
C GLY A 976 3.88 -16.47 -3.11
N LEU A 977 2.76 -15.89 -3.57
CA LEU A 977 2.41 -15.75 -4.99
C LEU A 977 3.55 -15.18 -5.86
N VAL A 978 4.25 -16.01 -6.63
CA VAL A 978 5.30 -15.54 -7.54
C VAL A 978 4.70 -15.06 -8.86
N SER A 979 4.68 -13.74 -9.04
CA SER A 979 4.20 -13.10 -10.27
C SER A 979 5.26 -12.99 -11.38
N SER A 980 6.54 -12.92 -11.00
CA SER A 980 7.68 -12.93 -11.94
C SER A 980 8.95 -13.38 -11.20
N MET A 981 9.83 -14.09 -11.90
CA MET A 981 11.09 -14.61 -11.37
C MET A 981 12.21 -14.48 -12.41
N VAL A 982 13.36 -13.94 -12.02
CA VAL A 982 14.50 -13.67 -12.91
C VAL A 982 15.82 -13.99 -12.22
N TRP A 983 16.72 -14.67 -12.93
CA TRP A 983 18.06 -15.01 -12.46
C TRP A 983 19.15 -14.15 -13.10
N THR A 984 20.25 -13.93 -12.38
CA THR A 984 21.48 -13.39 -12.96
C THR A 984 22.72 -14.00 -12.31
N GLN A 985 23.78 -14.11 -13.10
CA GLN A 985 25.07 -14.60 -12.65
C GLN A 985 26.10 -13.46 -12.68
N ARG A 986 26.71 -13.20 -11.53
CA ARG A 986 27.81 -12.24 -11.37
C ARG A 986 29.10 -12.96 -11.02
N SER A 987 30.23 -12.24 -11.05
CA SER A 987 31.53 -12.75 -10.62
C SER A 987 31.59 -13.11 -9.12
N ASP A 988 30.66 -12.58 -8.32
CA ASP A 988 30.62 -12.73 -6.86
C ASP A 988 29.48 -13.63 -6.35
N GLY A 989 28.68 -14.22 -7.25
CA GLY A 989 27.59 -15.14 -6.90
C GLY A 989 26.46 -15.17 -7.94
N ILE A 990 25.47 -16.03 -7.68
CA ILE A 990 24.22 -16.09 -8.44
C ILE A 990 23.16 -15.35 -7.63
N TYR A 991 22.36 -14.51 -8.30
CA TYR A 991 21.30 -13.73 -7.68
C TYR A 991 19.95 -14.07 -8.32
N LEU A 992 18.91 -14.07 -7.49
CA LEU A 992 17.53 -14.40 -7.80
C LEU A 992 16.64 -13.22 -7.41
N ALA A 993 16.00 -12.59 -8.39
CA ALA A 993 14.96 -11.60 -8.16
C ALA A 993 13.58 -12.27 -8.31
N ILE A 994 12.78 -12.23 -7.24
CA ILE A 994 11.40 -12.71 -7.19
C ILE A 994 10.48 -11.52 -6.96
N GLN A 995 9.31 -11.52 -7.60
CA GLN A 995 8.25 -10.56 -7.36
C GLN A 995 6.98 -11.23 -6.84
N ASN A 996 6.52 -10.81 -5.66
CA ASN A 996 5.21 -11.08 -5.09
C ASN A 996 4.27 -9.88 -5.31
N THR A 997 3.01 -9.98 -4.87
CA THR A 997 1.93 -8.97 -4.97
C THR A 997 2.30 -7.60 -4.38
N GLY A 998 3.03 -6.81 -5.17
CA GLY A 998 3.51 -5.48 -4.78
C GLY A 998 4.93 -5.46 -4.19
N ALA A 999 5.60 -6.60 -4.00
CA ALA A 999 6.94 -6.66 -3.41
C ALA A 999 7.96 -7.36 -4.31
N VAL A 1000 9.20 -6.86 -4.29
CA VAL A 1000 10.37 -7.44 -4.96
C VAL A 1000 11.36 -7.91 -3.90
N TYR A 1001 11.81 -9.16 -4.00
CA TYR A 1001 12.80 -9.79 -3.14
C TYR A 1001 14.03 -10.12 -3.98
N VAL A 1002 15.22 -9.73 -3.54
CA VAL A 1002 16.48 -10.13 -4.18
C VAL A 1002 17.28 -11.00 -3.23
N TRP A 1003 17.52 -12.24 -3.66
CA TRP A 1003 18.25 -13.26 -2.94
C TRP A 1003 19.60 -13.53 -3.60
N LYS A 1004 20.58 -13.97 -2.83
CA LYS A 1004 21.89 -14.44 -3.30
C LYS A 1004 22.04 -15.92 -2.98
N LEU A 1005 22.24 -16.74 -4.02
CA LEU A 1005 22.52 -18.17 -3.86
C LEU A 1005 23.99 -18.35 -3.50
N THR A 1006 24.25 -18.91 -2.31
CA THR A 1006 25.57 -19.21 -1.79
C THR A 1006 25.72 -20.72 -1.60
N LYS A 1007 26.88 -21.30 -1.95
CA LYS A 1007 27.17 -22.73 -1.76
C LYS A 1007 28.28 -22.89 -0.73
N THR A 1008 27.94 -23.45 0.43
CA THR A 1008 28.83 -23.57 1.58
C THR A 1008 28.90 -25.04 2.00
N TYR A 1009 30.08 -25.64 1.95
CA TYR A 1009 30.33 -27.08 2.21
C TYR A 1009 29.49 -28.09 1.41
N GLY A 1010 28.83 -27.66 0.34
CA GLY A 1010 27.98 -28.50 -0.52
C GLY A 1010 26.48 -28.27 -0.32
N ILE A 1011 26.10 -27.61 0.78
CA ILE A 1011 24.75 -27.10 1.02
C ILE A 1011 24.60 -25.78 0.25
N TYR A 1012 23.39 -25.53 -0.27
CA TYR A 1012 23.02 -24.29 -0.93
C TYR A 1012 22.09 -23.49 -0.01
N GLU A 1013 22.34 -22.19 0.12
CA GLU A 1013 21.53 -21.25 0.92
C GLU A 1013 21.18 -20.03 0.08
N LEU A 1014 19.92 -19.58 0.13
CA LEU A 1014 19.47 -18.31 -0.44
C LEU A 1014 19.48 -17.21 0.64
N GLN A 1015 20.45 -16.30 0.54
CA GLN A 1015 20.59 -15.17 1.47
C GLN A 1015 19.87 -13.93 0.91
N LEU A 1016 18.79 -13.49 1.56
CA LEU A 1016 18.07 -12.26 1.22
C LEU A 1016 19.01 -11.04 1.30
N GLN A 1017 19.11 -10.27 0.22
CA GLN A 1017 19.95 -9.07 0.15
C GLN A 1017 19.16 -7.81 0.48
N TRP A 1018 17.97 -7.65 -0.11
CA TRP A 1018 17.05 -6.54 0.15
C TRP A 1018 15.65 -6.82 -0.42
N THR A 1019 14.70 -5.98 -0.02
CA THR A 1019 13.28 -6.04 -0.42
C THR A 1019 12.74 -4.65 -0.78
N ALA A 1020 11.84 -4.55 -1.75
CA ALA A 1020 11.16 -3.30 -2.12
C ALA A 1020 9.67 -3.53 -2.44
N GLY A 1021 8.75 -2.89 -1.71
CA GLY A 1021 7.30 -3.02 -1.88
C GLY A 1021 6.50 -2.31 -0.77
N PRO A 1022 5.16 -2.43 -0.72
CA PRO A 1022 4.34 -1.98 0.40
C PRO A 1022 4.48 -2.94 1.60
N LYS A 1023 5.69 -2.97 2.15
CA LYS A 1023 6.05 -3.29 3.54
C LYS A 1023 5.21 -4.39 4.22
N GLU A 1024 5.49 -5.64 3.90
CA GLU A 1024 5.40 -6.69 4.90
C GLU A 1024 6.38 -6.41 6.06
N LEU A 1025 5.98 -6.86 7.25
CA LEU A 1025 6.64 -6.53 8.52
C LEU A 1025 7.61 -7.64 8.90
N PHE A 1026 8.89 -7.30 9.08
CA PHE A 1026 9.91 -8.27 9.49
C PHE A 1026 10.41 -7.99 10.92
N LEU A 1027 9.74 -8.62 11.90
CA LEU A 1027 10.22 -8.78 13.29
C LEU A 1027 10.60 -10.24 13.57
N GLN A 1028 11.08 -10.94 12.54
CA GLN A 1028 11.43 -12.35 12.60
C GLN A 1028 12.78 -12.55 13.31
N GLY A 1029 12.86 -13.48 14.26
CA GLY A 1029 14.11 -13.88 14.92
C GLY A 1029 14.68 -12.92 15.97
N ALA A 1030 13.96 -11.88 16.41
CA ALA A 1030 14.44 -10.95 17.43
C ALA A 1030 14.46 -11.58 18.86
N ASP A 1031 15.59 -11.51 19.58
CA ASP A 1031 15.68 -12.03 20.97
C ASP A 1031 14.99 -11.08 21.95
N MET A 1032 13.78 -11.46 22.38
CA MET A 1032 12.95 -10.70 23.33
C MET A 1032 13.10 -11.16 24.80
N THR A 1033 14.11 -11.98 25.13
CA THR A 1033 14.18 -12.62 26.45
C THR A 1033 14.31 -11.63 27.61
N GLY A 1034 13.32 -11.64 28.51
CA GLY A 1034 13.30 -10.80 29.71
C GLY A 1034 13.05 -9.31 29.48
N VAL A 1035 12.46 -8.91 28.34
CA VAL A 1035 11.97 -7.55 28.09
C VAL A 1035 10.96 -7.11 29.16
N VAL A 1036 11.00 -5.84 29.58
CA VAL A 1036 10.13 -5.30 30.63
C VAL A 1036 9.28 -4.14 30.10
N GLY A 1037 7.95 -4.24 30.29
CA GLY A 1037 7.01 -3.13 30.13
C GLY A 1037 6.13 -3.13 28.88
N LEU A 1038 6.22 -4.14 28.01
CA LEU A 1038 5.29 -4.29 26.89
C LEU A 1038 3.82 -4.34 27.38
N SER A 1039 2.89 -3.79 26.62
CA SER A 1039 1.46 -4.01 26.87
C SER A 1039 1.06 -5.43 26.46
N ALA A 1040 -0.08 -5.92 26.93
CA ALA A 1040 -0.60 -7.24 26.52
C ALA A 1040 -0.83 -7.32 25.00
N ILE A 1041 -1.16 -6.19 24.36
CA ILE A 1041 -1.36 -6.08 22.91
C ILE A 1041 -0.01 -6.17 22.19
N ASP A 1042 1.00 -5.42 22.64
CA ASP A 1042 2.34 -5.43 22.03
C ASP A 1042 3.05 -6.77 22.22
N LEU A 1043 2.84 -7.44 23.36
CA LEU A 1043 3.45 -8.73 23.66
C LEU A 1043 2.88 -9.83 22.75
N LYS A 1044 1.56 -9.88 22.57
CA LYS A 1044 0.89 -10.79 21.63
C LYS A 1044 1.27 -10.51 20.17
N LEU A 1045 1.40 -9.22 19.80
CA LEU A 1045 1.90 -8.79 18.50
C LEU A 1045 3.33 -9.27 18.21
N VAL A 1046 4.20 -9.32 19.22
CA VAL A 1046 5.58 -9.81 19.10
C VAL A 1046 5.62 -11.34 18.99
N GLU A 1047 4.81 -12.06 19.79
CA GLU A 1047 4.69 -13.53 19.72
C GLU A 1047 4.21 -13.98 18.33
N GLN A 1048 3.20 -13.32 17.77
CA GLN A 1048 2.62 -13.62 16.44
C GLN A 1048 3.58 -13.37 15.27
N ARG A 1049 4.68 -12.64 15.48
CA ARG A 1049 5.68 -12.34 14.42
C ARG A 1049 6.85 -13.31 14.38
N GLY A 1050 6.79 -14.40 15.14
CA GLY A 1050 7.85 -15.42 15.16
C GLY A 1050 9.14 -14.97 15.85
N ALA A 1051 9.09 -13.98 16.75
CA ALA A 1051 10.24 -13.62 17.59
C ALA A 1051 10.55 -14.68 18.66
N THR A 1052 9.53 -15.40 19.13
CA THR A 1052 9.65 -16.47 20.11
C THR A 1052 9.70 -17.84 19.42
N THR A 1053 10.86 -18.50 19.43
CA THR A 1053 11.00 -19.89 18.95
C THR A 1053 10.22 -20.87 19.83
N SER A 1054 9.81 -22.02 19.27
CA SER A 1054 8.98 -23.04 19.94
C SER A 1054 9.38 -23.33 21.40
N ASN A 1055 10.68 -23.57 21.65
CA ASN A 1055 11.20 -23.86 22.99
C ASN A 1055 11.01 -22.72 24.00
N SER A 1056 10.98 -21.46 23.55
CA SER A 1056 10.66 -20.31 24.41
C SER A 1056 9.17 -20.21 24.72
N LYS A 1057 8.30 -20.72 23.84
CA LYS A 1057 6.83 -20.76 24.01
C LYS A 1057 6.45 -21.75 25.13
N LYS A 1058 6.94 -23.02 25.08
CA LYS A 1058 6.74 -24.01 26.15
C LYS A 1058 7.29 -23.48 27.51
N ALA A 1059 8.49 -22.90 27.53
CA ALA A 1059 9.09 -22.34 28.75
C ALA A 1059 8.32 -21.11 29.31
N PHE A 1060 7.76 -20.26 28.45
CA PHE A 1060 7.00 -19.08 28.86
C PHE A 1060 5.57 -19.43 29.31
N GLN A 1061 4.93 -20.43 28.70
CA GLN A 1061 3.67 -20.98 29.22
C GLN A 1061 3.84 -21.55 30.63
N LYS A 1062 4.92 -22.31 30.88
CA LYS A 1062 5.27 -22.82 32.22
C LYS A 1062 5.52 -21.68 33.22
N LEU A 1063 6.15 -20.58 32.78
CA LEU A 1063 6.33 -19.36 33.59
C LEU A 1063 5.01 -18.60 33.85
N LEU A 1064 4.13 -18.49 32.85
CA LEU A 1064 2.85 -17.80 32.96
C LEU A 1064 1.90 -18.56 33.89
N ARG A 1065 1.81 -19.89 33.73
CA ARG A 1065 1.13 -20.79 34.68
C ARG A 1065 1.72 -20.63 36.09
N ALA A 1066 3.05 -20.58 36.27
CA ALA A 1066 3.67 -20.33 37.57
C ALA A 1066 3.39 -18.94 38.17
N VAL A 1067 3.27 -17.89 37.35
CA VAL A 1067 2.90 -16.53 37.80
C VAL A 1067 1.41 -16.46 38.17
N LEU A 1068 0.54 -17.17 37.44
CA LEU A 1068 -0.87 -17.32 37.77
C LEU A 1068 -1.05 -18.16 39.05
N ARG A 1069 -0.34 -19.30 39.21
CA ARG A 1069 -0.20 -20.05 40.47
C ARG A 1069 0.29 -19.12 41.61
N GLY A 1070 1.22 -18.20 41.35
CA GLY A 1070 1.70 -17.20 42.31
C GLY A 1070 0.72 -16.05 42.66
N LEU A 1071 -0.30 -15.82 41.83
CA LEU A 1071 -1.41 -14.92 42.11
C LEU A 1071 -2.55 -15.65 42.83
N ALA A 1072 -2.82 -16.91 42.46
CA ALA A 1072 -3.77 -17.81 43.09
C ALA A 1072 -3.35 -18.21 44.52
N ASN A 1073 -2.06 -18.45 44.79
CA ASN A 1073 -1.52 -18.79 46.12
C ASN A 1073 -1.65 -17.67 47.20
N LYS A 1074 -2.49 -16.65 46.96
CA LYS A 1074 -2.98 -15.71 47.96
C LYS A 1074 -4.41 -16.01 48.45
N SER A 1075 -5.17 -16.93 47.84
CA SER A 1075 -6.49 -17.38 48.34
C SER A 1075 -6.37 -18.50 49.38
N GLY A 1076 -5.38 -19.39 49.24
CA GLY A 1076 -5.00 -20.37 50.26
C GLY A 1076 -5.93 -21.58 50.35
N GLU A 1077 -5.87 -22.44 49.33
CA GLU A 1077 -6.46 -23.79 49.32
C GLU A 1077 -5.35 -24.86 49.40
N SER A 1078 -5.73 -26.15 49.46
CA SER A 1078 -5.03 -27.17 50.24
C SER A 1078 -4.20 -28.18 49.44
N LYS A 1079 -3.08 -28.63 50.04
CA LYS A 1079 -2.13 -29.65 49.53
C LYS A 1079 -2.70 -31.04 49.16
N GLU A 1080 -4.01 -31.24 49.23
CA GLU A 1080 -4.66 -32.48 48.76
C GLU A 1080 -4.98 -32.36 47.25
N GLU A 1081 -5.23 -31.14 46.73
CA GLU A 1081 -5.33 -30.89 45.27
C GLU A 1081 -3.93 -30.91 44.60
N GLU A 1082 -2.84 -30.68 45.35
CA GLU A 1082 -1.45 -30.78 44.83
C GLU A 1082 -1.01 -32.23 44.55
N GLU A 1083 -1.63 -33.25 45.15
CA GLU A 1083 -1.31 -34.67 44.90
C GLU A 1083 -2.25 -35.30 43.86
N GLU A 1084 -3.51 -34.83 43.73
CA GLU A 1084 -4.41 -35.27 42.64
C GLU A 1084 -4.06 -34.62 41.28
N GLU A 1085 -3.62 -33.34 41.23
CA GLU A 1085 -3.16 -32.71 39.97
C GLU A 1085 -1.77 -33.21 39.50
N GLU A 1086 -0.91 -33.74 40.37
CA GLU A 1086 0.36 -34.38 39.95
C GLU A 1086 0.12 -35.81 39.40
N GLU A 1087 -0.93 -36.52 39.82
CA GLU A 1087 -1.34 -37.80 39.20
C GLU A 1087 -2.06 -37.55 37.84
N GLU A 1088 -2.88 -36.49 37.70
CA GLU A 1088 -3.44 -36.08 36.39
C GLU A 1088 -2.36 -35.51 35.42
N GLU A 1089 -1.32 -34.78 35.90
CA GLU A 1089 -0.18 -34.36 35.05
C GLU A 1089 0.70 -35.57 34.60
N GLU A 1090 0.73 -36.71 35.33
CA GLU A 1090 1.41 -37.95 34.87
C GLU A 1090 0.52 -38.77 33.89
N GLU A 1091 -0.81 -38.81 34.07
CA GLU A 1091 -1.73 -39.47 33.11
C GLU A 1091 -1.82 -38.70 31.76
N GLU A 1092 -1.83 -37.36 31.74
CA GLU A 1092 -1.78 -36.59 30.47
C GLU A 1092 -0.41 -36.72 29.75
N GLU A 1093 0.72 -36.88 30.46
CA GLU A 1093 2.03 -37.14 29.82
C GLU A 1093 2.15 -38.59 29.28
N GLU A 1094 1.46 -39.60 29.87
CA GLU A 1094 1.36 -40.95 29.29
C GLU A 1094 0.38 -40.99 28.09
N GLU A 1095 -0.75 -40.27 28.10
CA GLU A 1095 -1.66 -40.19 26.94
C GLU A 1095 -1.05 -39.42 25.74
N GLU A 1096 -0.29 -38.33 25.94
CA GLU A 1096 0.42 -37.65 24.83
C GLU A 1096 1.59 -38.51 24.27
N GLU A 1097 2.26 -39.36 25.06
CA GLU A 1097 3.27 -40.31 24.53
C GLU A 1097 2.62 -41.51 23.79
N GLU A 1098 1.43 -41.98 24.19
CA GLU A 1098 0.67 -43.00 23.42
C GLU A 1098 0.09 -42.42 22.11
N GLU A 1099 -0.39 -41.17 22.07
CA GLU A 1099 -0.83 -40.52 20.80
C GLU A 1099 0.36 -40.25 19.83
N GLU A 1100 1.56 -39.89 20.32
CA GLU A 1100 2.76 -39.77 19.46
C GLU A 1100 3.28 -41.15 18.95
N GLU A 1101 3.08 -42.26 19.67
CA GLU A 1101 3.36 -43.62 19.15
C GLU A 1101 2.27 -44.12 18.17
N GLU A 1102 0.98 -43.79 18.37
CA GLU A 1102 -0.09 -44.14 17.40
C GLU A 1102 0.02 -43.33 16.08
N GLU A 1103 0.44 -42.07 16.07
CA GLU A 1103 0.71 -41.33 14.81
C GLU A 1103 1.95 -41.86 14.07
N GLU A 1104 2.98 -42.42 14.73
CA GLU A 1104 4.10 -43.09 14.05
C GLU A 1104 3.70 -44.48 13.48
N ASP A 1105 2.79 -45.22 14.12
CA ASP A 1105 2.28 -46.51 13.62
C ASP A 1105 1.24 -46.33 12.46
N GLU A 1106 0.40 -45.27 12.45
CA GLU A 1106 -0.51 -44.98 11.32
C GLU A 1106 0.23 -44.54 10.03
N GLU A 1107 1.37 -43.83 10.13
CA GLU A 1107 2.21 -43.50 8.95
C GLU A 1107 2.90 -44.76 8.35
N ASP A 1108 3.19 -45.80 9.16
CA ASP A 1108 3.79 -47.06 8.69
C ASP A 1108 2.72 -48.04 8.09
N GLU A 1109 1.45 -47.99 8.50
CA GLU A 1109 0.37 -48.81 7.88
C GLU A 1109 -0.17 -48.22 6.55
N GLU A 1110 -0.21 -46.90 6.34
CA GLU A 1110 -0.62 -46.32 5.04
C GLU A 1110 0.39 -46.59 3.90
N GLU A 1111 1.67 -46.92 4.18
CA GLU A 1111 2.63 -47.34 3.14
C GLU A 1111 2.49 -48.82 2.68
N GLU A 1112 1.74 -49.70 3.37
CA GLU A 1112 1.55 -51.11 2.95
C GLU A 1112 0.19 -51.41 2.24
N GLU A 1113 -0.83 -50.54 2.27
CA GLU A 1113 -2.14 -50.84 1.64
C GLU A 1113 -2.34 -50.37 0.16
N GLU A 1114 -1.40 -49.63 -0.47
CA GLU A 1114 -1.57 -49.18 -1.88
C GLU A 1114 -1.10 -50.19 -2.98
N ASP A 1115 -0.57 -51.37 -2.64
CA ASP A 1115 0.12 -52.26 -3.60
C ASP A 1115 -0.67 -53.53 -4.04
N ASP A 1116 -1.91 -53.76 -3.55
CA ASP A 1116 -2.62 -55.05 -3.69
C ASP A 1116 -4.12 -54.95 -4.05
N ASP A 1117 -4.49 -54.28 -5.17
CA ASP A 1117 -5.87 -54.37 -5.71
C ASP A 1117 -5.97 -54.29 -7.25
N ASP A 1118 -5.27 -55.21 -7.94
CA ASP A 1118 -5.37 -55.40 -9.40
C ASP A 1118 -5.28 -56.89 -9.77
N MET A 1119 -6.36 -57.69 -9.62
CA MET A 1119 -6.66 -58.91 -10.42
C MET A 1119 -8.04 -59.58 -10.17
N GLU A 1120 -8.67 -59.97 -11.29
CA GLU A 1120 -9.46 -61.21 -11.55
C GLU A 1120 -11.01 -61.33 -11.34
N GLU A 1121 -11.59 -62.09 -12.30
CA GLU A 1121 -12.93 -62.70 -12.44
C GLU A 1121 -14.18 -61.78 -12.65
N GLY A 1122 -15.15 -62.13 -13.54
CA GLY A 1122 -15.31 -63.32 -14.39
C GLY A 1122 -16.49 -63.22 -15.38
N GLU A 1123 -16.65 -64.21 -16.26
CA GLU A 1123 -17.57 -64.23 -17.45
C GLU A 1123 -18.99 -64.81 -17.18
N GLU A 1124 -19.79 -64.91 -18.26
CA GLU A 1124 -20.96 -65.80 -18.50
C GLU A 1124 -22.41 -65.36 -18.13
N ASP A 1125 -23.11 -64.81 -19.15
CA ASP A 1125 -24.18 -65.46 -19.97
C ASP A 1125 -25.62 -65.80 -19.47
N GLU A 1126 -26.49 -65.91 -20.51
CA GLU A 1126 -27.80 -66.59 -20.68
C GLU A 1126 -29.17 -65.85 -20.44
N GLU A 1127 -29.82 -65.56 -21.60
CA GLU A 1127 -31.18 -66.01 -22.04
C GLU A 1127 -32.42 -65.05 -22.12
N GLU A 1128 -32.98 -65.03 -23.36
CA GLU A 1128 -34.40 -64.96 -23.79
C GLU A 1128 -35.24 -63.66 -23.57
N GLU A 1129 -36.17 -63.22 -24.45
CA GLU A 1129 -36.77 -63.78 -25.70
C GLU A 1129 -37.48 -62.66 -26.55
N GLU A 1130 -37.74 -62.90 -27.85
CA GLU A 1130 -38.78 -62.30 -28.78
C GLU A 1130 -38.83 -60.75 -28.97
N GLU A 1131 -39.35 -60.09 -30.03
CA GLU A 1131 -39.71 -60.29 -31.46
C GLU A 1131 -39.62 -58.86 -32.12
N GLU A 1132 -39.70 -58.56 -33.43
CA GLU A 1132 -40.20 -59.21 -34.65
C GLU A 1132 -39.29 -58.80 -35.88
N GLU A 1133 -39.80 -58.95 -37.10
CA GLU A 1133 -39.23 -58.73 -38.44
C GLU A 1133 -39.55 -57.29 -39.00
N GLU A 1134 -39.33 -56.82 -40.25
CA GLU A 1134 -38.99 -57.43 -41.56
C GLU A 1134 -38.39 -56.39 -42.55
N LYS A 1135 -37.44 -56.86 -43.39
CA LYS A 1135 -37.02 -56.64 -44.81
C LYS A 1135 -37.55 -55.49 -45.72
N GLY A 1136 -36.80 -55.27 -46.82
CA GLY A 1136 -37.25 -54.68 -48.10
C GLY A 1136 -36.38 -53.49 -48.55
N ASP A 1137 -35.22 -53.64 -49.19
CA ASP A 1137 -34.87 -54.25 -50.50
C ASP A 1137 -35.15 -53.36 -51.75
N ASP A 1138 -34.19 -53.44 -52.69
CA ASP A 1138 -34.24 -53.17 -54.14
C ASP A 1138 -34.10 -51.73 -54.72
N ASP A 1139 -32.85 -51.45 -55.14
CA ASP A 1139 -32.42 -51.33 -56.56
C ASP A 1139 -32.64 -50.07 -57.45
N ASP A 1140 -31.48 -49.56 -57.90
CA ASP A 1140 -31.04 -49.35 -59.30
C ASP A 1140 -31.40 -48.12 -60.17
N MET A 1141 -30.34 -47.31 -60.37
CA MET A 1141 -29.61 -47.08 -61.65
C MET A 1141 -29.96 -45.94 -62.64
N GLU A 1142 -28.86 -45.27 -63.02
CA GLU A 1142 -28.48 -44.68 -64.32
C GLU A 1142 -29.14 -43.38 -64.85
N GLY A 1143 -28.31 -42.50 -65.48
CA GLY A 1143 -28.82 -41.27 -66.14
C GLY A 1143 -27.88 -40.10 -66.51
N ASP A 1144 -26.57 -40.32 -66.71
CA ASP A 1144 -25.67 -39.64 -67.67
C ASP A 1144 -25.39 -38.10 -67.74
N GLU A 1145 -24.08 -37.83 -67.93
CA GLU A 1145 -23.41 -36.88 -68.87
C GLU A 1145 -23.48 -35.32 -68.72
N GLU A 1146 -22.34 -34.78 -68.23
CA GLU A 1146 -21.38 -33.88 -68.92
C GLU A 1146 -21.66 -32.41 -69.37
N GLU A 1147 -20.56 -31.63 -69.31
CA GLU A 1147 -20.15 -30.44 -70.08
C GLU A 1147 -20.64 -28.97 -69.78
N VAL A 1148 -19.68 -28.16 -69.25
CA VAL A 1148 -19.03 -26.99 -69.91
C VAL A 1148 -19.70 -25.57 -69.98
N GLU A 1149 -18.98 -24.63 -69.33
CA GLU A 1149 -18.65 -23.21 -69.67
C GLU A 1149 -19.61 -21.99 -69.64
N GLU A 1150 -18.93 -20.88 -69.31
CA GLU A 1150 -19.06 -19.46 -69.72
C GLU A 1150 -20.22 -18.55 -69.20
N ASP A 1151 -19.78 -17.56 -68.41
CA ASP A 1151 -19.88 -16.09 -68.62
C ASP A 1151 -21.25 -15.38 -68.73
N ASP A 1152 -21.41 -14.28 -67.98
CA ASP A 1152 -21.21 -12.92 -68.56
C ASP A 1152 -21.30 -11.78 -67.50
N GLU A 1153 -20.32 -10.87 -67.60
CA GLU A 1153 -20.35 -9.38 -67.55
C GLU A 1153 -21.68 -8.64 -67.22
N GLU A 1154 -21.77 -7.42 -66.67
CA GLU A 1154 -20.91 -6.39 -66.03
C GLU A 1154 -21.85 -5.15 -65.74
N VAL A 1155 -21.28 -3.99 -65.38
CA VAL A 1155 -21.80 -2.61 -65.60
C VAL A 1155 -22.63 -1.93 -64.49
N GLU A 1156 -21.89 -1.44 -63.48
CA GLU A 1156 -21.60 -0.02 -63.19
C GLU A 1156 -22.61 1.06 -62.69
N GLU A 1157 -21.98 1.99 -61.93
CA GLU A 1157 -22.21 3.44 -61.69
C GLU A 1157 -23.27 3.98 -60.68
N ASP A 1158 -22.70 4.54 -59.59
CA ASP A 1158 -22.84 5.93 -59.10
C ASP A 1158 -23.81 6.39 -57.97
N ASP A 1159 -23.15 6.89 -56.91
CA ASP A 1159 -23.26 8.22 -56.25
C ASP A 1159 -24.10 8.55 -54.98
N GLU A 1160 -23.40 9.29 -54.11
CA GLU A 1160 -23.78 10.30 -53.09
C GLU A 1160 -24.40 9.93 -51.70
N ASP A 1161 -23.55 10.16 -50.67
CA ASP A 1161 -23.74 10.93 -49.41
C ASP A 1161 -24.39 10.39 -48.10
N GLU A 1162 -23.68 10.77 -47.01
CA GLU A 1162 -24.01 10.96 -45.57
C GLU A 1162 -24.80 9.90 -44.74
N GLY A 1163 -24.25 9.51 -43.57
CA GLY A 1163 -25.07 9.12 -42.40
C GLY A 1163 -24.53 8.07 -41.40
N GLU A 1164 -24.03 8.53 -40.26
CA GLU A 1164 -24.05 7.92 -38.91
C GLU A 1164 -23.92 6.38 -38.70
N GLY A 1165 -22.78 5.97 -38.10
CA GLY A 1165 -22.75 5.43 -36.73
C GLY A 1165 -23.52 4.14 -36.39
N GLY A 1166 -22.82 2.99 -36.41
CA GLY A 1166 -23.31 1.75 -35.79
C GLY A 1166 -22.26 0.63 -35.74
N LEU A 1167 -21.45 0.59 -34.67
CA LEU A 1167 -20.56 -0.56 -34.40
C LEU A 1167 -21.28 -1.60 -33.53
N ALA A 1168 -21.44 -2.80 -34.07
CA ALA A 1168 -22.10 -3.90 -33.39
C ALA A 1168 -21.19 -4.55 -32.33
N LEU A 1169 -21.74 -4.77 -31.14
CA LEU A 1169 -21.10 -5.56 -30.08
C LEU A 1169 -21.25 -7.05 -30.39
N THR A 1170 -20.19 -7.70 -30.86
CA THR A 1170 -20.07 -9.16 -30.80
C THR A 1170 -19.74 -9.58 -29.36
N LYS A 1171 -20.61 -10.38 -28.77
CA LYS A 1171 -20.31 -11.13 -27.55
C LYS A 1171 -19.18 -12.11 -27.83
N ASP A 1172 -18.29 -12.29 -26.84
CA ASP A 1172 -17.93 -13.60 -26.25
C ASP A 1172 -16.81 -13.39 -25.22
N SER A 1173 -17.09 -13.67 -23.94
CA SER A 1173 -16.11 -13.73 -22.85
C SER A 1173 -16.70 -14.42 -21.60
N ASP A 1174 -17.11 -15.67 -21.78
CA ASP A 1174 -17.13 -16.65 -20.69
C ASP A 1174 -15.81 -17.48 -20.75
N ILE A 1175 -15.50 -18.21 -19.67
CA ILE A 1175 -14.28 -19.01 -19.46
C ILE A 1175 -13.07 -18.22 -18.92
N TYR A 1176 -13.14 -17.88 -17.63
CA TYR A 1176 -12.10 -18.25 -16.64
C TYR A 1176 -12.87 -18.59 -15.34
N ARG A 1177 -12.65 -19.79 -14.80
CA ARG A 1177 -13.39 -20.34 -13.65
C ARG A 1177 -12.42 -20.89 -12.61
#